data_AF-A0A0M0JGJ1-F1
#
_entry.id   AF-A0A0M0JGJ1-F1
#
_cell.length_a   1.000
_cell.length_b   1.000
_cell.length_c   1.000
_cell.angle_alpha   90.00
_cell.angle_beta   90.00
_cell.angle_gamma   90.00
#
_symmetry.space_group_name_H-M   'P 1'
#
loop_
_entity.id
_entity.type
_entity.pdbx_description
1 polymer ?
#
loop_
_entity_poly.entity_id
_entity_poly.type
_entity_poly.pdbx_seq_one_letter_code
_entity_poly.pdbx_strand_id
1 'polypeptide(L)'
;MPLKREVPVPAPPLDADALEVISDALDTSHKSSEGAIEDINEAFKQIPKEQLEHAAAVCRDMGNEAVKAGRHEEAAEHYTSVLAAKPYDHEVLCNRALCYLHLGETIGGERMDEYFQLALHDTALAVQLKPDWPKGLYRFGCALMKTKKWKESAAVFTKVCELEPDNVEASGRLIQARETLQMVLNVERVNDPHWMHKPAPEKTELQKRAEAAQAKNDEAMTGLREELGKSEFDFALLERTMTKSEKWYTDSTMVKALASHLMAHSAILAPRSELEALLDSARTDAYAEVIRQAVPLLVPRGQSGVVLHLGSAMGLLPLLSMEAGANKVYVCEPHGFLAKLAHAAVQRHTLIAFEKDHWSRLPMSLGLSERVKQAGSIAFRAGQYERAIALYTEALPPTDAKPELKVNLLANRALCYLKLGEFESALADGHAAVRCVPDFGKGYYRMAQALAQLGRLREARLRLQDVLRVSKLGKNADASNLLAELEGKADFTPAPAAAAAKGRGAQAARRALIREDRAQRMTVDEVNSQLVARCEHFSVLHRPYDGLRMHHELHAKPDLVLCHNIDFSLLGQGLVLAINQLKKEECVRKDTTILPAAARVWAMGVQVLTDPGLPVDMQPVERVMWSPQLRQVDMDDVLYRRVLRPLTKPVTALTFDFRAASTLIKREERYEIEMDVIADGRCNAIVFWYELHMGSHGLLTSSPVAAAVPGATRLSIGQALHFVPLKQVHVGDSLPVIASHNRTRLHFAHRDMPPPAPRRGLVVQSQLEVSLDGHLNRTFAAALRKAIFSHPKHKGVLTLHVGAGIGTLSIVAAAARPDCSDHVVACEKSADLIGVAEACARHNEVSARISFLQKDARNLRAHEELSRKADILLLECIDHTLIGDGILHYVQHLRQGFTTASVRILPAAGVMKGMLVEMRTGELHGVDMTMADAYRWSKEVRPIHLERKEDAYVQMSDVFDIFVFDFADARVEQQIEELEVICSRDGIVSALVIWFDLILDEEIVISTSPFGDPSRTLGLGQGITYLQPAECRVKRGATVPLVAATNGSELAFTINEDKLTRKSEVETMRTTRFDPRWEGARANLDDAWKKILTNLSYNPKELKLMQDAVMRFAAQPVPFGITPIVAERCALTFLSD
;
A
#
# COMPACT_ATOMS: atom_id res chain seq x y z
N MET A 1 -41.86 36.74 -36.71
CA MET A 1 -43.29 37.03 -36.51
C MET A 1 -43.83 36.08 -35.44
N PRO A 2 -44.53 36.51 -34.39
CA PRO A 2 -45.48 35.63 -33.72
C PRO A 2 -46.88 35.85 -34.32
N LEU A 3 -47.48 34.77 -34.83
CA LEU A 3 -48.89 34.71 -35.21
C LEU A 3 -49.74 34.56 -33.93
N LYS A 4 -50.79 35.38 -33.83
CA LYS A 4 -51.80 35.38 -32.76
C LYS A 4 -52.61 34.08 -32.78
N ARG A 5 -52.88 33.51 -31.60
CA ARG A 5 -53.89 32.46 -31.38
C ARG A 5 -55.29 33.10 -31.40
N GLU A 6 -56.19 32.54 -32.20
CA GLU A 6 -57.64 32.80 -32.13
C GLU A 6 -58.27 32.09 -30.92
N VAL A 7 -59.29 32.71 -30.34
CA VAL A 7 -60.06 32.21 -29.19
C VAL A 7 -61.22 31.35 -29.71
N PRO A 8 -61.44 30.11 -29.21
CA PRO A 8 -62.58 29.30 -29.62
C PRO A 8 -63.90 29.79 -29.01
N VAL A 9 -64.98 29.70 -29.78
CA VAL A 9 -66.38 29.99 -29.38
C VAL A 9 -66.87 28.93 -28.37
N PRO A 10 -67.60 29.29 -27.31
CA PRO A 10 -68.10 28.34 -26.32
C PRO A 10 -69.12 27.36 -26.92
N ALA A 11 -68.93 26.07 -26.63
CA ALA A 11 -69.85 24.99 -26.99
C ALA A 11 -71.25 25.20 -26.36
N PRO A 12 -72.34 24.77 -27.03
CA PRO A 12 -73.69 24.87 -26.48
C PRO A 12 -73.85 24.06 -25.18
N PRO A 13 -74.72 24.47 -24.24
CA PRO A 13 -74.97 23.76 -22.99
C PRO A 13 -75.56 22.36 -23.25
N LEU A 14 -75.31 21.41 -22.34
CA LEU A 14 -75.90 20.06 -22.43
C LEU A 14 -77.43 20.16 -22.36
N ASP A 15 -78.11 19.44 -23.24
CA ASP A 15 -79.56 19.28 -23.14
C ASP A 15 -79.95 18.28 -22.02
N ALA A 16 -81.23 18.29 -21.63
CA ALA A 16 -81.72 17.50 -20.52
C ALA A 16 -81.63 15.99 -20.77
N ASP A 17 -81.79 15.55 -22.03
CA ASP A 17 -81.73 14.15 -22.43
C ASP A 17 -80.28 13.62 -22.30
N ALA A 18 -79.27 14.40 -22.68
CA ALA A 18 -77.86 14.05 -22.49
C ALA A 18 -77.47 14.02 -21.00
N LEU A 19 -78.04 14.90 -20.17
CA LEU A 19 -77.84 14.90 -18.72
C LEU A 19 -78.47 13.67 -18.04
N GLU A 20 -79.65 13.23 -18.50
CA GLU A 20 -80.32 12.03 -18.02
C GLU A 20 -79.54 10.76 -18.42
N VAL A 21 -79.06 10.68 -19.66
CA VAL A 21 -78.19 9.59 -20.14
C VAL A 21 -76.88 9.48 -19.35
N ILE A 22 -76.26 10.62 -19.01
CA ILE A 22 -75.07 10.65 -18.16
C ILE A 22 -75.43 10.24 -16.72
N SER A 23 -76.54 10.73 -16.17
CA SER A 23 -76.97 10.41 -14.81
C SER A 23 -77.33 8.93 -14.64
N ASP A 24 -78.04 8.33 -15.59
CA ASP A 24 -78.43 6.91 -15.58
C ASP A 24 -77.23 5.98 -15.75
N ALA A 25 -76.28 6.33 -16.62
CA ALA A 25 -75.04 5.57 -16.79
C ALA A 25 -74.13 5.62 -15.55
N LEU A 26 -74.30 6.64 -14.70
CA LEU A 26 -73.53 6.85 -13.47
C LEU A 26 -74.20 6.25 -12.21
N ASP A 27 -75.45 5.78 -12.26
CA ASP A 27 -76.06 5.03 -11.15
C ASP A 27 -75.60 3.56 -11.17
N THR A 28 -74.45 3.31 -10.55
CA THR A 28 -73.74 2.02 -10.58
C THR A 28 -74.02 1.14 -9.36
N SER A 29 -75.06 1.45 -8.59
CA SER A 29 -75.36 0.85 -7.27
C SER A 29 -75.48 -0.68 -7.21
N HIS A 30 -75.53 -1.38 -8.36
CA HIS A 30 -75.66 -2.83 -8.46
C HIS A 30 -74.71 -3.54 -9.46
N LYS A 31 -73.64 -2.91 -9.97
CA LYS A 31 -72.82 -3.49 -11.06
C LYS A 31 -71.31 -3.54 -10.75
N SER A 32 -70.57 -4.40 -11.47
CA SER A 32 -69.11 -4.44 -11.43
C SER A 32 -68.50 -3.26 -12.18
N SER A 33 -67.31 -2.82 -11.76
CA SER A 33 -66.58 -1.67 -12.30
C SER A 33 -66.34 -1.74 -13.82
N GLU A 34 -66.09 -2.92 -14.38
CA GLU A 34 -65.92 -3.10 -15.83
C GLU A 34 -67.23 -2.87 -16.62
N GLY A 35 -68.37 -3.33 -16.10
CA GLY A 35 -69.67 -3.15 -16.76
C GLY A 35 -70.16 -1.70 -16.72
N ALA A 36 -69.83 -0.97 -15.65
CA ALA A 36 -70.10 0.47 -15.54
C ALA A 36 -69.30 1.27 -16.58
N ILE A 37 -68.01 0.94 -16.77
CA ILE A 37 -67.14 1.63 -17.73
C ILE A 37 -67.59 1.40 -19.18
N GLU A 38 -68.07 0.20 -19.55
CA GLU A 38 -68.62 -0.05 -20.89
C GLU A 38 -69.91 0.72 -21.15
N ASP A 39 -70.86 0.73 -20.22
CA ASP A 39 -72.13 1.47 -20.35
C ASP A 39 -71.87 2.99 -20.46
N ILE A 40 -70.95 3.53 -19.66
CA ILE A 40 -70.53 4.94 -19.72
C ILE A 40 -69.85 5.27 -21.05
N ASN A 41 -68.94 4.42 -21.54
CA ASN A 41 -68.30 4.62 -22.84
C ASN A 41 -69.30 4.59 -23.99
N GLU A 42 -70.33 3.73 -23.91
CA GLU A 42 -71.39 3.64 -24.91
C GLU A 42 -72.34 4.84 -24.84
N ALA A 43 -72.66 5.33 -23.64
CA ALA A 43 -73.41 6.56 -23.41
C ALA A 43 -72.70 7.78 -24.01
N PHE A 44 -71.38 7.90 -23.82
CA PHE A 44 -70.57 8.98 -24.39
C PHE A 44 -70.50 8.95 -25.93
N LYS A 45 -70.70 7.79 -26.58
CA LYS A 45 -70.82 7.71 -28.05
C LYS A 45 -72.15 8.26 -28.56
N GLN A 46 -73.19 8.29 -27.73
CA GLN A 46 -74.52 8.78 -28.09
C GLN A 46 -74.64 10.30 -27.95
N ILE A 47 -73.72 10.95 -27.22
CA ILE A 47 -73.69 12.40 -27.05
C ILE A 47 -73.15 13.09 -28.33
N PRO A 48 -73.85 14.10 -28.88
CA PRO A 48 -73.37 14.86 -30.03
C PRO A 48 -71.98 15.47 -29.79
N LYS A 49 -71.13 15.44 -30.82
CA LYS A 49 -69.74 15.89 -30.76
C LYS A 49 -69.56 17.35 -30.29
N GLU A 50 -70.58 18.18 -30.47
CA GLU A 50 -70.62 19.59 -30.06
C GLU A 50 -70.88 19.79 -28.56
N GLN A 51 -71.51 18.81 -27.88
CA GLN A 51 -71.81 18.83 -26.44
C GLN A 51 -70.78 18.04 -25.61
N LEU A 52 -69.97 17.20 -26.26
CA LEU A 52 -68.97 16.32 -25.63
C LEU A 52 -67.99 17.08 -24.71
N GLU A 53 -67.63 18.31 -25.07
CA GLU A 53 -66.73 19.14 -24.25
C GLU A 53 -67.37 19.63 -22.95
N HIS A 54 -68.67 19.94 -22.98
CA HIS A 54 -69.40 20.39 -21.79
C HIS A 54 -69.69 19.19 -20.87
N ALA A 55 -70.02 18.02 -21.42
CA ALA A 55 -70.16 16.77 -20.65
C ALA A 55 -68.84 16.39 -19.95
N ALA A 56 -67.70 16.49 -20.66
CA ALA A 56 -66.38 16.26 -20.09
C ALA A 56 -66.03 17.28 -18.97
N ALA A 57 -66.51 18.52 -19.06
CA ALA A 57 -66.32 19.50 -17.99
C ALA A 57 -67.11 19.13 -16.72
N VAL A 58 -68.37 18.69 -16.88
CA VAL A 58 -69.22 18.23 -15.77
C VAL A 58 -68.61 17.01 -15.07
N CYS A 59 -68.19 15.99 -15.82
CA CYS A 59 -67.54 14.81 -15.23
C CYS A 59 -66.22 15.17 -14.53
N ARG A 60 -65.47 16.15 -15.03
CA ARG A 60 -64.25 16.62 -14.37
C ARG A 60 -64.56 17.27 -13.02
N ASP A 61 -65.62 18.06 -12.92
CA ASP A 61 -66.01 18.73 -11.68
C ASP A 61 -66.56 17.71 -10.67
N MET A 62 -67.33 16.71 -11.12
CA MET A 62 -67.76 15.57 -10.30
C MET A 62 -66.57 14.76 -9.78
N GLY A 63 -65.59 14.46 -10.64
CA GLY A 63 -64.35 13.77 -10.25
C GLY A 63 -63.55 14.56 -9.22
N ASN A 64 -63.44 15.88 -9.38
CA ASN A 64 -62.77 16.75 -8.41
C ASN A 64 -63.48 16.77 -7.05
N GLU A 65 -64.82 16.80 -7.03
CA GLU A 65 -65.61 16.80 -5.80
C GLU A 65 -65.56 15.44 -5.09
N ALA A 66 -65.61 14.34 -5.84
CA ALA A 66 -65.43 13.00 -5.32
C ALA A 66 -64.03 12.79 -4.68
N VAL A 67 -62.96 13.37 -5.27
CA VAL A 67 -61.62 13.38 -4.64
C VAL A 67 -61.64 14.13 -3.30
N LYS A 68 -62.29 15.31 -3.23
CA LYS A 68 -62.39 16.06 -1.96
C LYS A 68 -63.17 15.29 -0.90
N ALA A 69 -64.18 14.53 -1.31
CA ALA A 69 -64.97 13.68 -0.42
C ALA A 69 -64.31 12.33 -0.09
N GLY A 70 -63.10 12.06 -0.59
CA GLY A 70 -62.36 10.80 -0.36
C GLY A 70 -62.91 9.58 -1.12
N ARG A 71 -63.86 9.78 -2.04
CA ARG A 71 -64.46 8.70 -2.86
C ARG A 71 -63.63 8.51 -4.13
N HIS A 72 -62.46 7.91 -3.96
CA HIS A 72 -61.45 7.84 -5.03
C HIS A 72 -61.82 6.91 -6.20
N GLU A 73 -62.68 5.90 -5.98
CA GLU A 73 -63.14 4.97 -7.02
C GLU A 73 -64.10 5.66 -7.99
N GLU A 74 -65.17 6.28 -7.45
CA GLU A 74 -66.10 7.15 -8.18
C GLU A 74 -65.36 8.29 -8.91
N ALA A 75 -64.38 8.92 -8.25
CA ALA A 75 -63.57 9.95 -8.90
C ALA A 75 -62.78 9.43 -10.11
N ALA A 76 -62.21 8.23 -10.02
CA ALA A 76 -61.43 7.64 -11.10
C ALA A 76 -62.32 7.28 -12.31
N GLU A 77 -63.55 6.82 -12.06
CA GLU A 77 -64.57 6.57 -13.09
C GLU A 77 -64.93 7.86 -13.81
N HIS A 78 -65.27 8.93 -13.06
CA HIS A 78 -65.58 10.23 -13.65
C HIS A 78 -64.43 10.78 -14.50
N TYR A 79 -63.18 10.70 -14.03
CA TYR A 79 -62.03 11.13 -14.85
C TYR A 79 -61.82 10.24 -16.07
N THR A 80 -62.18 8.96 -16.02
CA THR A 80 -62.12 8.06 -17.18
C THR A 80 -63.08 8.51 -18.26
N SER A 81 -64.29 8.94 -17.89
CA SER A 81 -65.27 9.52 -18.82
C SER A 81 -64.76 10.81 -19.47
N VAL A 82 -64.05 11.66 -18.71
CA VAL A 82 -63.40 12.85 -19.26
C VAL A 82 -62.34 12.49 -20.29
N LEU A 83 -61.55 11.45 -20.03
CA LEU A 83 -60.49 10.99 -20.92
C LEU A 83 -61.01 10.25 -22.15
N ALA A 84 -62.23 9.70 -22.13
CA ALA A 84 -62.89 9.18 -23.33
C ALA A 84 -63.14 10.30 -24.37
N ALA A 85 -63.47 11.51 -23.90
CA ALA A 85 -63.65 12.70 -24.73
C ALA A 85 -62.33 13.44 -25.04
N LYS A 86 -61.43 13.54 -24.04
CA LYS A 86 -60.13 14.22 -24.15
C LYS A 86 -58.97 13.32 -23.71
N PRO A 87 -58.53 12.38 -24.56
CA PRO A 87 -57.56 11.34 -24.19
C PRO A 87 -56.16 11.85 -23.76
N TYR A 88 -55.83 13.09 -24.10
CA TYR A 88 -54.52 13.70 -23.86
C TYR A 88 -54.59 14.91 -22.91
N ASP A 89 -55.57 14.94 -22.01
CA ASP A 89 -55.62 15.96 -20.95
C ASP A 89 -54.69 15.56 -19.78
N HIS A 90 -53.50 16.16 -19.76
CA HIS A 90 -52.47 15.90 -18.76
C HIS A 90 -52.91 16.18 -17.31
N GLU A 91 -53.81 17.14 -17.05
CA GLU A 91 -54.25 17.46 -15.69
C GLU A 91 -55.21 16.39 -15.17
N VAL A 92 -56.11 15.92 -16.02
CA VAL A 92 -57.08 14.87 -15.71
C VAL A 92 -56.38 13.52 -15.54
N LEU A 93 -55.44 13.17 -16.42
CA LEU A 93 -54.59 11.99 -16.27
C LEU A 93 -53.86 12.02 -14.91
N CYS A 94 -53.29 13.17 -14.56
CA CYS A 94 -52.57 13.34 -13.30
C CYS A 94 -53.48 13.28 -12.06
N ASN A 95 -54.73 13.71 -12.17
CA ASN A 95 -55.72 13.62 -11.09
C ASN A 95 -56.30 12.21 -10.95
N ARG A 96 -56.55 11.51 -12.06
CA ARG A 96 -56.96 10.10 -12.03
C ARG A 96 -55.86 9.21 -11.45
N ALA A 97 -54.60 9.47 -11.80
CA ALA A 97 -53.46 8.81 -11.19
C ALA A 97 -53.38 9.01 -9.67
N LEU A 98 -53.75 10.19 -9.17
CA LEU A 98 -53.83 10.44 -7.73
C LEU A 98 -54.89 9.54 -7.07
N CYS A 99 -56.07 9.39 -7.69
CA CYS A 99 -57.10 8.46 -7.21
C CYS A 99 -56.57 7.04 -7.14
N TYR A 100 -55.88 6.58 -8.19
CA TYR A 100 -55.29 5.24 -8.22
C TYR A 100 -54.19 5.04 -7.16
N LEU A 101 -53.36 6.05 -6.88
CA LEU A 101 -52.39 5.98 -5.78
C LEU A 101 -53.10 5.78 -4.43
N HIS A 102 -54.20 6.49 -4.18
CA HIS A 102 -54.96 6.33 -2.95
C HIS A 102 -55.71 5.00 -2.87
N LEU A 103 -56.33 4.56 -3.95
CA LEU A 103 -57.03 3.26 -4.01
C LEU A 103 -56.06 2.09 -3.79
N GLY A 104 -54.87 2.16 -4.37
CA GLY A 104 -53.82 1.18 -4.11
C GLY A 104 -53.38 1.16 -2.64
N GLU A 105 -53.33 2.32 -1.98
CA GLU A 105 -53.00 2.42 -0.54
C GLU A 105 -54.12 1.91 0.38
N THR A 106 -55.39 2.06 0.01
CA THR A 106 -56.53 1.72 0.87
C THR A 106 -57.05 0.30 0.72
N ILE A 107 -57.11 -0.23 -0.52
CA ILE A 107 -57.76 -1.53 -0.80
C ILE A 107 -56.85 -2.71 -0.41
N GLY A 108 -55.53 -2.57 -0.56
CA GLY A 108 -54.57 -3.64 -0.27
C GLY A 108 -54.77 -4.92 -1.11
N GLY A 109 -53.90 -5.92 -0.95
CA GLY A 109 -54.02 -7.22 -1.65
C GLY A 109 -53.73 -7.16 -3.16
N GLU A 110 -54.26 -8.11 -3.93
CA GLU A 110 -53.93 -8.30 -5.36
C GLU A 110 -54.31 -7.11 -6.27
N ARG A 111 -55.33 -6.33 -5.89
CA ARG A 111 -55.77 -5.12 -6.63
C ARG A 111 -54.86 -3.90 -6.41
N MET A 112 -53.96 -3.94 -5.43
CA MET A 112 -53.06 -2.83 -5.12
C MET A 112 -52.08 -2.53 -6.27
N ASP A 113 -51.43 -3.57 -6.79
CA ASP A 113 -50.41 -3.40 -7.83
C ASP A 113 -51.02 -2.92 -9.15
N GLU A 114 -52.25 -3.34 -9.46
CA GLU A 114 -53.01 -2.89 -10.61
C GLU A 114 -53.22 -1.37 -10.59
N TYR A 115 -53.71 -0.82 -9.47
CA TYR A 115 -53.89 0.61 -9.31
C TYR A 115 -52.57 1.39 -9.37
N PHE A 116 -51.48 0.87 -8.80
CA PHE A 116 -50.17 1.55 -8.91
C PHE A 116 -49.62 1.55 -10.34
N GLN A 117 -49.87 0.51 -11.14
CA GLN A 117 -49.50 0.51 -12.56
C GLN A 117 -50.36 1.47 -13.37
N LEU A 118 -51.67 1.56 -13.11
CA LEU A 118 -52.55 2.54 -13.74
C LEU A 118 -52.13 3.98 -13.40
N ALA A 119 -51.77 4.24 -12.14
CA ALA A 119 -51.22 5.53 -11.72
C ALA A 119 -49.90 5.87 -12.44
N LEU A 120 -49.01 4.89 -12.60
CA LEU A 120 -47.74 5.07 -13.28
C LEU A 120 -47.94 5.38 -14.77
N HIS A 121 -48.87 4.69 -15.43
CA HIS A 121 -49.21 4.92 -16.83
C HIS A 121 -49.73 6.35 -17.05
N ASP A 122 -50.73 6.75 -16.26
CA ASP A 122 -51.37 8.06 -16.42
C ASP A 122 -50.40 9.21 -16.11
N THR A 123 -49.53 9.05 -15.09
CA THR A 123 -48.50 10.05 -14.78
C THR A 123 -47.39 10.09 -15.82
N ALA A 124 -46.98 8.96 -16.39
CA ALA A 124 -46.00 8.93 -17.48
C ALA A 124 -46.54 9.66 -18.73
N LEU A 125 -47.80 9.42 -19.09
CA LEU A 125 -48.45 10.10 -20.22
C LEU A 125 -48.61 11.61 -19.93
N ALA A 126 -49.00 11.98 -18.71
CA ALA A 126 -49.10 13.38 -18.31
C ALA A 126 -47.75 14.11 -18.37
N VAL A 127 -46.66 13.49 -17.92
CA VAL A 127 -45.29 14.03 -18.02
C VAL A 127 -44.81 14.08 -19.47
N GLN A 128 -45.16 13.10 -20.31
CA GLN A 128 -44.81 13.15 -21.73
C GLN A 128 -45.51 14.32 -22.45
N LEU A 129 -46.78 14.59 -22.10
CA LEU A 129 -47.53 15.72 -22.63
C LEU A 129 -47.04 17.06 -22.10
N LYS A 130 -46.54 17.09 -20.85
CA LYS A 130 -45.98 18.30 -20.22
C LYS A 130 -44.78 17.98 -19.32
N PRO A 131 -43.55 17.97 -19.89
CA PRO A 131 -42.35 17.51 -19.18
C PRO A 131 -41.90 18.36 -18.00
N ASP A 132 -42.14 19.68 -18.04
CA ASP A 132 -41.68 20.63 -17.01
C ASP A 132 -42.82 21.05 -16.06
N TRP A 133 -43.70 20.12 -15.68
CA TRP A 133 -44.81 20.39 -14.75
C TRP A 133 -44.54 19.76 -13.38
N PRO A 134 -44.17 20.55 -12.34
CA PRO A 134 -43.74 20.03 -11.05
C PRO A 134 -44.74 19.09 -10.38
N LYS A 135 -46.04 19.42 -10.42
CA LYS A 135 -47.12 18.60 -9.84
C LYS A 135 -47.27 17.24 -10.55
N GLY A 136 -47.10 17.21 -11.87
CA GLY A 136 -47.12 15.99 -12.67
C GLY A 136 -45.89 15.11 -12.41
N LEU A 137 -44.70 15.73 -12.41
CA LEU A 137 -43.43 15.08 -12.09
C LEU A 137 -43.42 14.54 -10.65
N TYR A 138 -43.95 15.29 -9.67
CA TYR A 138 -44.03 14.85 -8.28
C TYR A 138 -44.90 13.59 -8.15
N ARG A 139 -46.10 13.58 -8.75
CA ARG A 139 -46.97 12.40 -8.74
C ARG A 139 -46.38 11.22 -9.54
N PHE A 140 -45.66 11.49 -10.62
CA PHE A 140 -44.90 10.48 -11.35
C PHE A 140 -43.79 9.85 -10.48
N GLY A 141 -43.05 10.69 -9.75
CA GLY A 141 -42.09 10.25 -8.74
C GLY A 141 -42.73 9.38 -7.67
N CYS A 142 -43.92 9.75 -7.17
CA CYS A 142 -44.67 8.94 -6.20
C CYS A 142 -45.13 7.60 -6.78
N ALA A 143 -45.67 7.56 -8.00
CA ALA A 143 -46.06 6.32 -8.66
C ALA A 143 -44.86 5.40 -8.92
N LEU A 144 -43.70 5.97 -9.27
CA LEU A 144 -42.44 5.23 -9.39
C LEU A 144 -41.98 4.64 -8.05
N MET A 145 -42.14 5.34 -6.91
CA MET A 145 -41.86 4.77 -5.59
C MET A 145 -42.80 3.59 -5.28
N LYS A 146 -44.11 3.73 -5.52
CA LYS A 146 -45.10 2.69 -5.24
C LYS A 146 -44.89 1.44 -6.10
N THR A 147 -44.43 1.63 -7.33
CA THR A 147 -44.03 0.54 -8.25
C THR A 147 -42.58 0.07 -8.06
N LYS A 148 -41.89 0.50 -6.98
CA LYS A 148 -40.53 0.12 -6.60
C LYS A 148 -39.43 0.49 -7.61
N LYS A 149 -39.69 1.47 -8.48
CA LYS A 149 -38.73 2.04 -9.46
C LYS A 149 -37.94 3.19 -8.82
N TRP A 150 -37.11 2.86 -7.83
CA TRP A 150 -36.46 3.83 -6.94
C TRP A 150 -35.47 4.76 -7.65
N LYS A 151 -34.76 4.24 -8.67
CA LYS A 151 -33.75 5.00 -9.44
C LYS A 151 -34.40 6.07 -10.30
N GLU A 152 -35.45 5.70 -11.03
CA GLU A 152 -36.25 6.60 -11.85
C GLU A 152 -36.97 7.62 -10.97
N SER A 153 -37.50 7.18 -9.82
CA SER A 153 -38.13 8.05 -8.85
C SER A 153 -37.18 9.13 -8.32
N ALA A 154 -35.94 8.76 -7.93
CA ALA A 154 -34.94 9.72 -7.47
C ALA A 154 -34.53 10.73 -8.56
N ALA A 155 -34.44 10.30 -9.82
CA ALA A 155 -34.16 11.20 -10.95
C ALA A 155 -35.31 12.20 -11.15
N VAL A 156 -36.56 11.73 -11.09
CA VAL A 156 -37.75 12.57 -11.24
C VAL A 156 -37.89 13.56 -10.07
N PHE A 157 -37.67 13.16 -8.82
CA PHE A 157 -37.69 14.10 -7.69
C PHE A 157 -36.52 15.08 -7.70
N THR A 158 -35.35 14.68 -8.18
CA THR A 158 -34.24 15.62 -8.44
C THR A 158 -34.71 16.70 -9.42
N LYS A 159 -35.44 16.32 -10.47
CA LYS A 159 -35.99 17.27 -11.42
C LYS A 159 -37.08 18.18 -10.82
N VAL A 160 -37.92 17.66 -9.92
CA VAL A 160 -38.89 18.48 -9.18
C VAL A 160 -38.17 19.50 -8.28
N CYS A 161 -37.12 19.10 -7.56
CA CYS A 161 -36.32 20.01 -6.73
C CYS A 161 -35.53 21.04 -7.55
N GLU A 162 -35.15 20.75 -8.79
CA GLU A 162 -34.57 21.75 -9.70
C GLU A 162 -35.59 22.81 -10.12
N LEU A 163 -36.85 22.40 -10.36
CA LEU A 163 -37.93 23.29 -10.79
C LEU A 163 -38.54 24.08 -9.60
N GLU A 164 -38.63 23.46 -8.43
CA GLU A 164 -39.13 24.03 -7.18
C GLU A 164 -38.16 23.72 -6.03
N PRO A 165 -37.08 24.51 -5.87
CA PRO A 165 -36.05 24.29 -4.85
C PRO A 165 -36.55 24.29 -3.41
N ASP A 166 -37.65 25.02 -3.14
CA ASP A 166 -38.26 25.15 -1.81
C ASP A 166 -39.31 24.06 -1.52
N ASN A 167 -39.51 23.09 -2.43
CA ASN A 167 -40.49 22.02 -2.24
C ASN A 167 -39.98 20.96 -1.25
N VAL A 168 -40.23 21.19 0.04
CA VAL A 168 -39.80 20.33 1.15
C VAL A 168 -40.33 18.90 1.00
N GLU A 169 -41.55 18.72 0.48
CA GLU A 169 -42.10 17.39 0.24
C GLU A 169 -41.31 16.62 -0.83
N ALA A 170 -40.98 17.26 -1.95
CA ALA A 170 -40.18 16.65 -3.01
C ALA A 170 -38.76 16.31 -2.54
N SER A 171 -38.15 17.20 -1.75
CA SER A 171 -36.83 16.96 -1.13
C SER A 171 -36.86 15.78 -0.16
N GLY A 172 -37.90 15.69 0.68
CA GLY A 172 -38.11 14.56 1.58
C GLY A 172 -38.29 13.24 0.82
N ARG A 173 -39.08 13.23 -0.27
CA ARG A 173 -39.25 12.06 -1.13
C ARG A 173 -37.99 11.69 -1.91
N LEU A 174 -37.17 12.65 -2.31
CA LEU A 174 -35.86 12.41 -2.94
C LEU A 174 -34.89 11.71 -1.99
N ILE A 175 -34.81 12.18 -0.75
CA ILE A 175 -33.99 11.53 0.29
C ILE A 175 -34.50 10.11 0.51
N GLN A 176 -35.80 9.93 0.71
CA GLN A 176 -36.40 8.61 0.89
C GLN A 176 -36.14 7.68 -0.31
N ALA A 177 -36.27 8.17 -1.54
CA ALA A 177 -35.99 7.38 -2.75
C ALA A 177 -34.50 7.03 -2.87
N ARG A 178 -33.58 7.92 -2.49
CA ARG A 178 -32.12 7.67 -2.51
C ARG A 178 -31.68 6.72 -1.40
N GLU A 179 -32.20 6.87 -0.19
CA GLU A 179 -31.93 5.98 0.93
C GLU A 179 -32.51 4.59 0.68
N THR A 180 -33.75 4.51 0.17
CA THR A 180 -34.37 3.24 -0.19
C THR A 180 -33.67 2.62 -1.39
N LEU A 181 -33.23 3.40 -2.40
CA LEU A 181 -32.38 2.91 -3.48
C LEU A 181 -31.04 2.43 -2.95
N GLN A 182 -30.42 3.12 -2.00
CA GLN A 182 -29.15 2.68 -1.40
C GLN A 182 -29.35 1.42 -0.56
N MET A 183 -30.44 1.31 0.19
CA MET A 183 -30.83 0.09 0.89
C MET A 183 -31.15 -1.04 -0.07
N VAL A 184 -31.90 -0.81 -1.14
CA VAL A 184 -32.22 -1.80 -2.18
C VAL A 184 -30.96 -2.17 -2.95
N LEU A 185 -30.04 -1.26 -3.25
CA LEU A 185 -28.74 -1.58 -3.86
C LEU A 185 -27.82 -2.33 -2.87
N ASN A 186 -27.93 -2.07 -1.57
CA ASN A 186 -27.21 -2.79 -0.52
C ASN A 186 -27.84 -4.15 -0.25
N VAL A 187 -29.16 -4.30 -0.38
CA VAL A 187 -29.91 -5.55 -0.23
C VAL A 187 -29.85 -6.37 -1.52
N GLU A 188 -29.87 -5.79 -2.72
CA GLU A 188 -29.58 -6.45 -4.01
C GLU A 188 -28.10 -6.85 -4.09
N ARG A 189 -27.18 -6.10 -3.45
CA ARG A 189 -25.80 -6.56 -3.18
C ARG A 189 -25.72 -7.76 -2.22
N VAL A 190 -26.76 -8.00 -1.42
CA VAL A 190 -26.79 -9.05 -0.37
C VAL A 190 -27.77 -10.20 -0.72
N ASN A 191 -28.75 -10.01 -1.60
CA ASN A 191 -29.90 -10.90 -1.83
C ASN A 191 -30.38 -11.03 -3.30
N ASP A 192 -29.63 -10.63 -4.34
CA ASP A 192 -29.99 -10.98 -5.74
C ASP A 192 -29.81 -12.50 -6.01
N PRO A 193 -30.89 -13.27 -6.25
CA PRO A 193 -30.85 -14.70 -6.59
C PRO A 193 -30.57 -14.96 -8.09
N HIS A 194 -30.21 -13.93 -8.88
CA HIS A 194 -29.90 -13.97 -10.31
C HIS A 194 -28.53 -13.38 -10.71
N TRP A 195 -27.75 -12.79 -9.78
CA TRP A 195 -26.28 -12.70 -9.90
C TRP A 195 -25.60 -14.07 -9.66
N MET A 196 -26.32 -15.00 -9.04
CA MET A 196 -26.15 -16.45 -9.20
C MET A 196 -27.23 -16.97 -10.17
N HIS A 197 -27.07 -16.80 -11.49
CA HIS A 197 -27.52 -17.74 -12.56
C HIS A 197 -27.57 -17.10 -13.97
N LYS A 198 -26.54 -16.35 -14.38
CA LYS A 198 -25.61 -16.99 -15.31
C LYS A 198 -24.39 -17.34 -14.48
N PRO A 199 -24.08 -18.63 -14.27
CA PRO A 199 -22.95 -18.98 -13.44
C PRO A 199 -21.74 -18.26 -14.03
N ALA A 200 -21.00 -17.51 -13.20
CA ALA A 200 -19.56 -17.45 -13.42
C ALA A 200 -19.16 -18.91 -13.66
N PRO A 201 -18.45 -19.22 -14.78
CA PRO A 201 -18.13 -20.61 -15.14
C PRO A 201 -17.77 -21.31 -13.86
N GLU A 202 -18.55 -22.36 -13.51
CA GLU A 202 -18.65 -22.88 -12.14
C GLU A 202 -17.29 -22.72 -11.52
N LYS A 203 -17.17 -21.75 -10.58
CA LYS A 203 -15.86 -21.40 -10.01
C LYS A 203 -15.28 -22.74 -9.70
N THR A 204 -14.21 -23.11 -10.42
CA THR A 204 -13.66 -24.44 -10.29
C THR A 204 -13.51 -24.64 -8.79
N GLU A 205 -13.69 -25.85 -8.29
CA GLU A 205 -13.55 -26.06 -6.84
C GLU A 205 -12.22 -25.40 -6.32
N LEU A 206 -11.24 -25.19 -7.23
CA LEU A 206 -10.04 -24.35 -7.20
C LEU A 206 -10.28 -22.90 -6.82
N GLN A 207 -11.13 -22.20 -7.56
CA GLN A 207 -11.47 -20.80 -7.35
C GLN A 207 -12.29 -20.62 -6.09
N LYS A 208 -13.18 -21.59 -5.77
CA LYS A 208 -13.92 -21.60 -4.51
C LYS A 208 -12.98 -21.79 -3.32
N ARG A 209 -11.96 -22.64 -3.44
CA ARG A 209 -10.97 -22.89 -2.38
C ARG A 209 -9.86 -21.84 -2.32
N ALA A 210 -9.47 -21.23 -3.44
CA ALA A 210 -8.57 -20.08 -3.51
C ALA A 210 -9.20 -18.85 -2.85
N GLU A 211 -10.49 -18.61 -3.10
CA GLU A 211 -11.22 -17.55 -2.43
C GLU A 211 -11.54 -17.89 -0.99
N ALA A 212 -11.82 -19.15 -0.65
CA ALA A 212 -11.93 -19.57 0.75
C ALA A 212 -10.59 -19.50 1.49
N ALA A 213 -9.46 -19.73 0.81
CA ALA A 213 -8.11 -19.57 1.33
C ALA A 213 -7.73 -18.09 1.46
N GLN A 214 -8.10 -17.25 0.48
CA GLN A 214 -7.94 -15.79 0.54
C GLN A 214 -8.83 -15.19 1.62
N ALA A 215 -10.07 -15.64 1.77
CA ALA A 215 -10.97 -15.23 2.84
C ALA A 215 -10.50 -15.75 4.20
N LYS A 216 -10.00 -16.98 4.29
CA LYS A 216 -9.30 -17.47 5.50
C LYS A 216 -8.03 -16.68 5.78
N ASN A 217 -7.34 -16.17 4.77
CA ASN A 217 -6.14 -15.35 4.93
C ASN A 217 -6.53 -13.93 5.36
N ASP A 218 -7.57 -13.34 4.78
CA ASP A 218 -8.10 -12.04 5.15
C ASP A 218 -8.73 -12.09 6.56
N GLU A 219 -9.38 -13.19 6.92
CA GLU A 219 -9.92 -13.49 8.25
C GLU A 219 -8.81 -13.87 9.23
N ALA A 220 -7.76 -14.59 8.80
CA ALA A 220 -6.56 -14.82 9.61
C ALA A 220 -5.76 -13.53 9.80
N MET A 221 -5.75 -12.61 8.84
CA MET A 221 -5.13 -11.27 8.88
C MET A 221 -5.97 -10.30 9.71
N THR A 222 -7.29 -10.40 9.67
CA THR A 222 -8.22 -9.62 10.51
C THR A 222 -8.22 -10.14 11.95
N GLY A 223 -8.26 -11.46 12.12
CA GLY A 223 -8.01 -12.17 13.37
C GLY A 223 -6.59 -11.92 13.90
N LEU A 224 -5.58 -11.78 13.03
CA LEU A 224 -4.23 -11.33 13.38
C LEU A 224 -4.25 -9.90 13.88
N ARG A 225 -5.00 -9.00 13.23
CA ARG A 225 -5.10 -7.60 13.63
C ARG A 225 -5.84 -7.46 14.97
N GLU A 226 -6.83 -8.33 15.22
CA GLU A 226 -7.49 -8.45 16.52
C GLU A 226 -6.62 -9.14 17.58
N GLU A 227 -5.87 -10.20 17.23
CA GLU A 227 -4.90 -10.88 18.10
C GLU A 227 -3.67 -10.02 18.37
N LEU A 228 -3.22 -9.17 17.44
CA LEU A 228 -2.12 -8.21 17.64
C LEU A 228 -2.59 -7.05 18.54
N GLY A 229 -3.87 -6.69 18.47
CA GLY A 229 -4.52 -5.81 19.45
C GLY A 229 -4.73 -6.49 20.81
N LYS A 230 -4.73 -7.82 20.87
CA LYS A 230 -4.90 -8.66 22.07
C LYS A 230 -3.61 -9.34 22.53
N SER A 231 -2.48 -9.19 21.83
CA SER A 231 -1.28 -9.96 22.13
C SER A 231 -0.71 -9.36 23.39
N GLU A 232 -1.11 -9.92 24.54
CA GLU A 232 -0.39 -9.72 25.76
C GLU A 232 1.06 -10.06 25.45
N PHE A 233 1.88 -9.03 25.51
CA PHE A 233 3.30 -9.14 25.41
C PHE A 233 3.76 -10.18 26.45
N ASP A 234 4.42 -11.26 26.01
CA ASP A 234 4.81 -12.36 26.89
C ASP A 234 5.98 -11.93 27.79
N PHE A 235 5.64 -11.25 28.90
CA PHE A 235 6.58 -10.81 29.92
C PHE A 235 7.39 -11.97 30.51
N ALA A 236 6.84 -13.19 30.50
CA ALA A 236 7.51 -14.39 31.01
C ALA A 236 8.62 -14.87 30.06
N LEU A 237 8.51 -14.58 28.75
CA LEU A 237 9.57 -14.85 27.78
C LEU A 237 10.80 -13.98 28.06
N LEU A 238 10.60 -12.69 28.34
CA LEU A 238 11.67 -11.75 28.69
C LEU A 238 12.37 -12.15 30.01
N GLU A 239 11.60 -12.55 31.02
CA GLU A 239 12.15 -13.03 32.30
C GLU A 239 12.98 -14.32 32.17
N ARG A 240 12.63 -15.19 31.21
CA ARG A 240 13.31 -16.48 30.97
C ARG A 240 14.63 -16.34 30.20
N THR A 241 14.79 -15.30 29.39
CA THR A 241 15.97 -15.08 28.53
C THR A 241 17.11 -14.33 29.23
N MET A 242 16.89 -13.83 30.45
CA MET A 242 17.87 -13.00 31.18
C MET A 242 18.81 -13.83 32.06
N THR A 243 20.08 -13.41 32.11
CA THR A 243 21.08 -14.01 33.00
C THR A 243 20.81 -13.66 34.47
N LYS A 244 21.34 -14.44 35.42
CA LYS A 244 21.19 -14.16 36.88
C LYS A 244 21.64 -12.75 37.29
N SER A 245 22.58 -12.15 36.56
CA SER A 245 23.08 -10.78 36.79
C SER A 245 22.14 -9.67 36.28
N GLU A 246 21.12 -10.00 35.49
CA GLU A 246 20.21 -9.04 34.87
C GLU A 246 18.85 -8.96 35.59
N LYS A 247 18.67 -9.75 36.66
CA LYS A 247 17.45 -9.77 37.49
C LYS A 247 17.10 -8.45 38.18
N TRP A 248 18.01 -7.49 38.32
CA TRP A 248 17.70 -6.18 38.91
C TRP A 248 16.61 -5.40 38.14
N TYR A 249 16.37 -5.75 36.86
CA TYR A 249 15.30 -5.23 36.03
C TYR A 249 13.89 -5.71 36.46
N THR A 250 13.77 -6.92 37.05
CA THR A 250 12.46 -7.49 37.41
C THR A 250 11.76 -6.72 38.53
N ASP A 251 12.52 -5.91 39.27
CA ASP A 251 12.07 -5.22 40.48
C ASP A 251 11.60 -3.79 40.18
N SER A 252 11.85 -3.24 38.98
CA SER A 252 11.43 -1.89 38.59
C SER A 252 10.32 -1.91 37.54
N THR A 253 9.12 -1.44 37.92
CA THR A 253 7.99 -1.23 37.01
C THR A 253 8.31 -0.26 35.88
N MET A 254 9.17 0.72 36.15
CA MET A 254 9.59 1.73 35.18
C MET A 254 10.43 1.14 34.05
N VAL A 255 11.44 0.31 34.37
CA VAL A 255 12.29 -0.26 33.33
C VAL A 255 11.51 -1.26 32.48
N LYS A 256 10.52 -1.95 33.08
CA LYS A 256 9.53 -2.77 32.33
C LYS A 256 8.71 -1.95 31.35
N ALA A 257 8.22 -0.78 31.77
CA ALA A 257 7.47 0.11 30.89
C ALA A 257 8.33 0.66 29.73
N LEU A 258 9.61 1.00 29.99
CA LEU A 258 10.55 1.39 28.93
C LEU A 258 10.73 0.27 27.90
N ALA A 259 10.98 -0.96 28.33
CA ALA A 259 11.15 -2.08 27.40
C ALA A 259 9.89 -2.32 26.55
N SER A 260 8.69 -2.26 27.15
CA SER A 260 7.43 -2.35 26.41
C SER A 260 7.27 -1.25 25.37
N HIS A 261 7.65 -0.01 25.71
CA HIS A 261 7.63 1.12 24.79
C HIS A 261 8.60 0.92 23.62
N LEU A 262 9.85 0.50 23.90
CA LEU A 262 10.86 0.20 22.88
C LEU A 262 10.39 -0.88 21.89
N MET A 263 9.72 -1.92 22.38
CA MET A 263 9.24 -3.01 21.53
C MET A 263 8.04 -2.63 20.68
N ALA A 264 7.12 -1.84 21.22
CA ALA A 264 6.02 -1.30 20.43
C ALA A 264 6.51 -0.34 19.34
N HIS A 265 7.51 0.50 19.62
CA HIS A 265 8.19 1.30 18.60
C HIS A 265 8.88 0.41 17.55
N SER A 266 9.50 -0.69 17.98
CA SER A 266 10.10 -1.66 17.07
C SER A 266 9.07 -2.34 16.17
N ALA A 267 7.88 -2.65 16.67
CA ALA A 267 6.77 -3.19 15.87
C ALA A 267 6.37 -2.28 14.70
N ILE A 268 6.50 -0.96 14.89
CA ILE A 268 6.16 0.06 13.90
C ILE A 268 7.32 0.31 12.92
N LEU A 269 8.56 0.28 13.41
CA LEU A 269 9.75 0.70 12.64
C LEU A 269 10.47 -0.46 11.93
N ALA A 270 10.43 -1.69 12.47
CA ALA A 270 11.10 -2.85 11.88
C ALA A 270 10.62 -3.22 10.46
N PRO A 271 9.31 -3.13 10.12
CA PRO A 271 8.85 -3.36 8.74
C PRO A 271 9.45 -2.39 7.75
N ARG A 272 9.71 -1.16 8.19
CA ARG A 272 10.24 -0.09 7.35
C ARG A 272 11.74 -0.28 7.09
N SER A 273 12.51 -0.65 8.11
CA SER A 273 13.93 -0.95 7.92
C SER A 273 14.14 -2.22 7.08
N GLU A 274 13.29 -3.24 7.22
CA GLU A 274 13.37 -4.43 6.36
C GLU A 274 12.96 -4.12 4.91
N LEU A 275 11.96 -3.24 4.70
CA LEU A 275 11.61 -2.70 3.38
C LEU A 275 12.79 -1.98 2.71
N GLU A 276 13.50 -1.14 3.46
CA GLU A 276 14.68 -0.43 2.94
C GLU A 276 15.81 -1.40 2.62
N ALA A 277 16.00 -2.45 3.42
CA ALA A 277 16.98 -3.51 3.15
C ALA A 277 16.62 -4.36 1.91
N LEU A 278 15.34 -4.56 1.60
CA LEU A 278 14.91 -5.24 0.38
C LEU A 278 15.14 -4.41 -0.89
N LEU A 279 15.03 -3.08 -0.78
CA LEU A 279 15.33 -2.16 -1.86
C LEU A 279 16.85 -2.05 -2.16
N ASP A 280 17.71 -2.62 -1.31
CA ASP A 280 19.13 -2.83 -1.64
C ASP A 280 19.25 -3.95 -2.68
N SER A 281 19.16 -3.57 -3.96
CA SER A 281 19.22 -4.50 -5.10
C SER A 281 20.48 -5.36 -5.06
N ALA A 282 21.65 -4.79 -4.74
CA ALA A 282 22.91 -5.54 -4.70
C ALA A 282 22.90 -6.66 -3.65
N ARG A 283 22.31 -6.41 -2.48
CA ARG A 283 22.12 -7.43 -1.44
C ARG A 283 21.12 -8.49 -1.89
N THR A 284 19.94 -8.06 -2.34
CA THR A 284 18.84 -8.96 -2.72
C THR A 284 19.24 -9.85 -3.89
N ASP A 285 19.88 -9.28 -4.92
CA ASP A 285 20.39 -9.99 -6.11
C ASP A 285 21.41 -11.07 -5.72
N ALA A 286 22.34 -10.74 -4.81
CA ALA A 286 23.37 -11.67 -4.42
C ALA A 286 22.83 -12.88 -3.65
N TYR A 287 21.89 -12.67 -2.73
CA TYR A 287 21.21 -13.79 -2.05
C TYR A 287 20.33 -14.59 -3.01
N ALA A 288 19.64 -13.94 -3.94
CA ALA A 288 18.84 -14.61 -4.96
C ALA A 288 19.70 -15.53 -5.84
N GLU A 289 20.88 -15.07 -6.28
CA GLU A 289 21.79 -15.86 -7.09
C GLU A 289 22.37 -17.06 -6.31
N VAL A 290 22.76 -16.84 -5.06
CA VAL A 290 23.20 -17.91 -4.15
C VAL A 290 22.12 -18.99 -4.01
N ILE A 291 20.86 -18.59 -3.83
CA ILE A 291 19.73 -19.51 -3.71
C ILE A 291 19.58 -20.33 -5.00
N ARG A 292 19.58 -19.68 -6.17
CA ARG A 292 19.42 -20.34 -7.47
C ARG A 292 20.55 -21.32 -7.78
N GLN A 293 21.74 -21.10 -7.25
CA GLN A 293 22.88 -22.00 -7.43
C GLN A 293 22.94 -23.13 -6.39
N ALA A 294 22.66 -22.83 -5.12
CA ALA A 294 22.86 -23.77 -4.02
C ALA A 294 21.71 -24.76 -3.85
N VAL A 295 20.46 -24.29 -3.94
CA VAL A 295 19.26 -25.10 -3.65
C VAL A 295 19.08 -26.29 -4.62
N PRO A 296 19.25 -26.13 -5.95
CA PRO A 296 19.07 -27.26 -6.88
C PRO A 296 20.07 -28.39 -6.68
N LEU A 297 21.20 -28.13 -6.02
CA LEU A 297 22.27 -29.11 -5.79
C LEU A 297 22.06 -29.94 -4.52
N LEU A 298 21.12 -29.57 -3.63
CA LEU A 298 20.90 -30.26 -2.36
C LEU A 298 20.43 -31.71 -2.62
N VAL A 299 19.26 -31.88 -3.25
CA VAL A 299 18.65 -33.21 -3.47
C VAL A 299 19.54 -34.15 -4.30
N PRO A 300 20.19 -33.71 -5.41
CA PRO A 300 21.15 -34.55 -6.15
C PRO A 300 22.35 -35.02 -5.33
N ARG A 301 22.71 -34.33 -4.25
CA ARG A 301 23.78 -34.74 -3.30
C ARG A 301 23.30 -35.68 -2.20
N GLY A 302 22.06 -36.17 -2.28
CA GLY A 302 21.46 -37.05 -1.27
C GLY A 302 20.97 -36.33 -0.02
N GLN A 303 20.83 -35.00 -0.07
CA GLN A 303 20.32 -34.17 1.01
C GLN A 303 18.78 -34.07 1.00
N SER A 304 18.19 -33.69 2.13
CA SER A 304 16.72 -33.65 2.29
C SER A 304 16.02 -32.47 1.59
N GLY A 305 16.77 -31.51 1.05
CA GLY A 305 16.24 -30.30 0.42
C GLY A 305 15.63 -29.28 1.39
N VAL A 306 15.96 -29.34 2.69
CA VAL A 306 15.44 -28.43 3.71
C VAL A 306 16.30 -27.17 3.81
N VAL A 307 15.68 -26.01 3.66
CA VAL A 307 16.31 -24.69 3.76
C VAL A 307 15.75 -23.95 4.98
N LEU A 308 16.61 -23.36 5.80
CA LEU A 308 16.23 -22.50 6.93
C LEU A 308 16.75 -21.08 6.70
N HIS A 309 15.85 -20.10 6.66
CA HIS A 309 16.18 -18.69 6.64
C HIS A 309 16.19 -18.13 8.07
N LEU A 310 17.25 -17.40 8.41
CA LEU A 310 17.36 -16.59 9.63
C LEU A 310 17.08 -15.13 9.26
N GLY A 311 15.87 -14.69 9.59
CA GLY A 311 15.23 -13.48 9.07
C GLY A 311 14.14 -13.81 8.05
N SER A 312 13.19 -12.89 7.85
CA SER A 312 12.05 -13.12 6.97
C SER A 312 12.25 -12.64 5.52
N ALA A 313 13.01 -11.55 5.33
CA ALA A 313 13.12 -10.84 4.05
C ALA A 313 11.74 -10.54 3.44
N MET A 314 10.73 -10.34 4.29
CA MET A 314 9.32 -10.18 3.95
C MET A 314 8.79 -11.25 2.98
N GLY A 315 9.38 -12.46 3.00
CA GLY A 315 8.96 -13.60 2.17
C GLY A 315 9.65 -13.73 0.81
N LEU A 316 10.43 -12.74 0.35
CA LEU A 316 11.07 -12.77 -0.97
C LEU A 316 12.10 -13.90 -1.11
N LEU A 317 13.14 -13.92 -0.26
CA LEU A 317 14.19 -14.95 -0.34
C LEU A 317 13.67 -16.37 -0.03
N PRO A 318 12.73 -16.56 0.91
CA PRO A 318 12.07 -17.85 1.09
C PRO A 318 11.33 -18.32 -0.17
N LEU A 319 10.60 -17.45 -0.86
CA LEU A 319 9.92 -17.78 -2.12
C LEU A 319 10.92 -18.22 -3.19
N LEU A 320 12.00 -17.48 -3.37
CA LEU A 320 13.05 -17.85 -4.33
C LEU A 320 13.68 -19.20 -3.99
N SER A 321 13.77 -19.57 -2.71
CA SER A 321 14.26 -20.89 -2.30
C SER A 321 13.29 -22.01 -2.68
N MET A 322 11.99 -21.76 -2.57
CA MET A 322 10.96 -22.69 -3.04
C MET A 322 11.00 -22.84 -4.57
N GLU A 323 11.10 -21.74 -5.31
CA GLU A 323 11.22 -21.75 -6.78
C GLU A 323 12.49 -22.47 -7.26
N ALA A 324 13.59 -22.33 -6.54
CA ALA A 324 14.84 -23.04 -6.82
C ALA A 324 14.78 -24.54 -6.48
N GLY A 325 13.66 -25.04 -5.94
CA GLY A 325 13.41 -26.47 -5.72
C GLY A 325 13.68 -26.98 -4.29
N ALA A 326 13.61 -26.11 -3.27
CA ALA A 326 13.68 -26.56 -1.88
C ALA A 326 12.47 -27.44 -1.54
N ASN A 327 12.71 -28.59 -0.90
CA ASN A 327 11.67 -29.51 -0.44
C ASN A 327 10.93 -28.97 0.79
N LYS A 328 11.56 -28.14 1.61
CA LYS A 328 10.95 -27.50 2.77
C LYS A 328 11.74 -26.24 3.12
N VAL A 329 11.06 -25.13 3.32
CA VAL A 329 11.62 -23.84 3.68
C VAL A 329 11.07 -23.42 5.04
N TYR A 330 11.96 -23.21 5.99
CA TYR A 330 11.66 -22.63 7.29
C TYR A 330 12.15 -21.20 7.31
N VAL A 331 11.40 -20.32 7.95
CA VAL A 331 11.81 -18.95 8.27
C VAL A 331 11.77 -18.82 9.78
N CYS A 332 12.88 -18.42 10.38
CA CYS A 332 12.92 -18.00 11.77
C CYS A 332 13.03 -16.48 11.82
N GLU A 333 11.97 -15.84 12.30
CA GLU A 333 11.88 -14.40 12.37
C GLU A 333 11.59 -13.97 13.82
N PRO A 334 12.52 -13.26 14.50
CA PRO A 334 12.29 -12.79 15.86
C PRO A 334 11.16 -11.76 15.96
N HIS A 335 10.84 -11.07 14.87
CA HIS A 335 9.82 -10.04 14.86
C HIS A 335 8.46 -10.54 14.34
N GLY A 336 7.47 -10.66 15.24
CA GLY A 336 6.19 -11.30 14.94
C GLY A 336 5.42 -10.69 13.77
N PHE A 337 5.54 -9.39 13.55
CA PHE A 337 4.92 -8.76 12.39
C PHE A 337 5.62 -9.14 11.07
N LEU A 338 6.95 -9.16 11.04
CA LEU A 338 7.72 -9.52 9.83
C LEU A 338 7.50 -10.99 9.48
N ALA A 339 7.39 -11.84 10.51
CA ALA A 339 7.02 -13.25 10.37
C ALA A 339 5.66 -13.41 9.66
N LYS A 340 4.66 -12.66 10.14
CA LYS A 340 3.30 -12.65 9.58
C LYS A 340 3.28 -12.10 8.15
N LEU A 341 4.06 -11.07 7.87
CA LEU A 341 4.14 -10.47 6.54
C LEU A 341 4.81 -11.40 5.52
N ALA A 342 5.89 -12.07 5.91
CA ALA A 342 6.52 -13.10 5.09
C ALA A 342 5.56 -14.27 4.81
N HIS A 343 4.73 -14.65 5.79
CA HIS A 343 3.68 -15.64 5.60
C HIS A 343 2.64 -15.20 4.55
N ALA A 344 2.13 -13.97 4.68
CA ALA A 344 1.18 -13.41 3.73
C ALA A 344 1.77 -13.28 2.32
N ALA A 345 3.04 -12.87 2.20
CA ALA A 345 3.72 -12.71 0.91
C ALA A 345 3.90 -14.03 0.18
N VAL A 346 4.36 -15.07 0.90
CA VAL A 346 4.52 -16.41 0.32
C VAL A 346 3.17 -16.99 -0.13
N GLN A 347 2.12 -16.80 0.66
CA GLN A 347 0.76 -17.25 0.29
C GLN A 347 0.19 -16.51 -0.92
N ARG A 348 0.40 -15.19 -1.02
CA ARG A 348 -0.09 -14.39 -2.16
C ARG A 348 0.63 -14.78 -3.44
N HIS A 349 1.95 -14.98 -3.39
CA HIS A 349 2.73 -15.33 -4.57
C HIS A 349 2.45 -16.76 -5.05
N THR A 350 2.31 -17.73 -4.15
CA THR A 350 1.92 -19.10 -4.55
C THR A 350 0.57 -19.12 -5.25
N LEU A 351 -0.34 -18.22 -4.88
CA LEU A 351 -1.61 -18.01 -5.58
C LEU A 351 -1.43 -17.41 -6.99
N ILE A 352 -0.63 -16.34 -7.13
CA ILE A 352 -0.40 -15.63 -8.41
C ILE A 352 0.41 -16.50 -9.40
N ALA A 353 1.48 -17.16 -8.96
CA ALA A 353 2.30 -18.04 -9.79
C ALA A 353 1.47 -19.23 -10.31
N PHE A 354 0.58 -19.75 -9.45
CA PHE A 354 -0.37 -20.77 -9.83
C PHE A 354 -1.35 -20.29 -10.92
N GLU A 355 -1.91 -19.08 -10.78
CA GLU A 355 -2.76 -18.46 -11.81
C GLU A 355 -2.01 -18.26 -13.14
N LYS A 356 -0.76 -17.76 -13.12
CA LYS A 356 0.08 -17.54 -14.32
C LYS A 356 0.40 -18.83 -15.09
N ASP A 357 0.78 -19.91 -14.42
CA ASP A 357 1.12 -21.20 -15.07
C ASP A 357 -0.08 -21.89 -15.75
N HIS A 358 -1.29 -21.61 -15.25
CA HIS A 358 -2.52 -22.22 -15.76
C HIS A 358 -3.22 -21.35 -16.82
N TRP A 359 -3.04 -20.02 -16.80
CA TRP A 359 -3.65 -19.08 -17.77
C TRP A 359 -2.74 -18.74 -18.96
N SER A 360 -1.43 -18.95 -18.86
CA SER A 360 -0.43 -18.63 -19.91
C SER A 360 -0.47 -19.51 -21.18
N ARG A 361 -1.38 -20.50 -21.25
CA ARG A 361 -1.51 -21.39 -22.41
C ARG A 361 -2.49 -20.91 -23.51
N LEU A 362 -3.03 -19.69 -23.42
CA LEU A 362 -3.81 -19.06 -24.51
C LEU A 362 -3.40 -17.59 -24.68
N PRO A 363 -3.11 -17.12 -25.92
CA PRO A 363 -2.73 -15.72 -26.16
C PRO A 363 -3.84 -14.74 -25.76
N MET A 364 -3.47 -13.69 -25.02
CA MET A 364 -4.38 -12.66 -24.51
C MET A 364 -4.92 -11.68 -25.57
N SER A 365 -4.60 -11.85 -26.86
CA SER A 365 -4.97 -10.93 -27.94
C SER A 365 -6.30 -11.23 -28.65
N LEU A 366 -7.05 -12.27 -28.27
CA LEU A 366 -8.31 -12.68 -28.92
C LEU A 366 -9.52 -12.65 -27.97
N GLY A 367 -10.69 -12.25 -28.49
CA GLY A 367 -11.95 -12.21 -27.76
C GLY A 367 -12.41 -13.59 -27.23
N LEU A 368 -13.23 -13.60 -26.17
CA LEU A 368 -13.63 -14.81 -25.41
C LEU A 368 -14.14 -15.97 -26.29
N SER A 369 -15.06 -15.72 -27.23
CA SER A 369 -15.62 -16.77 -28.10
C SER A 369 -14.59 -17.42 -29.04
N GLU A 370 -13.57 -16.67 -29.47
CA GLU A 370 -12.52 -17.18 -30.35
C GLU A 370 -11.47 -18.00 -29.56
N ARG A 371 -11.22 -17.62 -28.30
CA ARG A 371 -10.39 -18.40 -27.37
C ARG A 371 -11.02 -19.75 -27.03
N VAL A 372 -12.33 -19.76 -26.73
CA VAL A 372 -13.07 -20.99 -26.41
C VAL A 372 -13.19 -21.91 -27.64
N LYS A 373 -13.34 -21.35 -28.85
CA LYS A 373 -13.24 -22.10 -30.12
C LYS A 373 -11.88 -22.79 -30.30
N GLN A 374 -10.78 -22.09 -30.01
CA GLN A 374 -9.43 -22.67 -30.11
C GLN A 374 -9.23 -23.79 -29.07
N ALA A 375 -9.72 -23.60 -27.84
CA ALA A 375 -9.72 -24.64 -26.82
C ALA A 375 -10.52 -25.88 -27.24
N GLY A 376 -11.71 -25.70 -27.84
CA GLY A 376 -12.50 -26.79 -28.43
C GLY A 376 -11.77 -27.52 -29.56
N SER A 377 -11.01 -26.79 -30.39
CA SER A 377 -10.23 -27.37 -31.49
C SER A 377 -9.02 -28.18 -31.00
N ILE A 378 -8.42 -27.77 -29.87
CA ILE A 378 -7.36 -28.53 -29.19
C ILE A 378 -7.94 -29.80 -28.56
N ALA A 379 -9.06 -29.71 -27.85
CA ALA A 379 -9.75 -30.87 -27.28
C ALA A 379 -10.16 -31.89 -28.36
N PHE A 380 -10.64 -31.41 -29.51
CA PHE A 380 -10.99 -32.27 -30.66
C PHE A 380 -9.78 -33.03 -31.21
N ARG A 381 -8.62 -32.36 -31.39
CA ARG A 381 -7.38 -33.02 -31.84
C ARG A 381 -6.83 -34.01 -30.81
N ALA A 382 -7.10 -33.78 -29.53
CA ALA A 382 -6.76 -34.70 -28.44
C ALA A 382 -7.74 -35.88 -28.31
N GLY A 383 -8.72 -36.03 -29.20
CA GLY A 383 -9.72 -37.10 -29.19
C GLY A 383 -10.76 -37.01 -28.07
N GLN A 384 -10.83 -35.87 -27.37
CA GLN A 384 -11.78 -35.62 -26.27
C GLN A 384 -13.03 -34.95 -26.83
N TYR A 385 -13.86 -35.72 -27.54
CA TYR A 385 -14.96 -35.18 -28.34
C TYR A 385 -16.08 -34.59 -27.46
N GLU A 386 -16.40 -35.18 -26.32
CA GLU A 386 -17.41 -34.69 -25.36
C GLU A 386 -17.01 -33.32 -24.79
N ARG A 387 -15.72 -33.17 -24.45
CA ARG A 387 -15.17 -31.90 -23.95
C ARG A 387 -15.13 -30.83 -25.05
N ALA A 388 -14.78 -31.22 -26.28
CA ALA A 388 -14.85 -30.33 -27.42
C ALA A 388 -16.29 -29.84 -27.67
N ILE A 389 -17.30 -30.70 -27.50
CA ILE A 389 -18.72 -30.34 -27.61
C ILE A 389 -19.11 -29.28 -26.59
N ALA A 390 -18.76 -29.47 -25.31
CA ALA A 390 -19.05 -28.50 -24.26
C ALA A 390 -18.43 -27.12 -24.56
N LEU A 391 -17.16 -27.11 -24.98
CA LEU A 391 -16.45 -25.87 -25.32
C LEU A 391 -17.05 -25.18 -26.56
N TYR A 392 -17.38 -25.92 -27.62
CA TYR A 392 -18.05 -25.32 -28.78
C TYR A 392 -19.46 -24.81 -28.47
N THR A 393 -20.16 -25.46 -27.52
CA THR A 393 -21.47 -25.02 -27.01
C THR A 393 -21.37 -23.73 -26.22
N GLU A 394 -20.34 -23.59 -25.41
CA GLU A 394 -20.07 -22.38 -24.64
C GLU A 394 -19.61 -21.22 -25.54
N ALA A 395 -18.87 -21.53 -26.61
CA ALA A 395 -18.45 -20.54 -27.60
C ALA A 395 -19.58 -20.05 -28.53
N LEU A 396 -20.72 -20.75 -28.55
CA LEU A 396 -21.83 -20.52 -29.48
C LEU A 396 -22.61 -19.25 -29.08
N PRO A 397 -22.61 -18.21 -29.93
CA PRO A 397 -23.16 -16.92 -29.50
C PRO A 397 -24.71 -16.87 -29.64
N PRO A 398 -25.39 -15.99 -28.87
CA PRO A 398 -26.84 -15.80 -28.91
C PRO A 398 -27.32 -15.29 -30.29
N THR A 399 -28.64 -15.28 -30.50
CA THR A 399 -29.33 -15.20 -31.81
C THR A 399 -28.87 -14.08 -32.76
N ASP A 400 -28.31 -12.98 -32.25
CA ASP A 400 -27.98 -11.78 -33.03
C ASP A 400 -26.48 -11.61 -33.37
N ALA A 401 -25.64 -12.63 -33.13
CA ALA A 401 -24.20 -12.54 -33.34
C ALA A 401 -23.71 -12.99 -34.74
N LYS A 402 -22.46 -12.60 -35.08
CA LYS A 402 -21.78 -12.85 -36.38
C LYS A 402 -22.07 -14.27 -36.93
N PRO A 403 -22.84 -14.40 -38.04
CA PRO A 403 -23.31 -15.68 -38.57
C PRO A 403 -22.18 -16.67 -38.89
N GLU A 404 -21.03 -16.17 -39.35
CA GLU A 404 -19.88 -16.96 -39.78
C GLU A 404 -19.20 -17.74 -38.64
N LEU A 405 -19.07 -17.15 -37.46
CA LEU A 405 -18.49 -17.82 -36.30
C LEU A 405 -19.43 -18.92 -35.78
N LYS A 406 -20.73 -18.60 -35.73
CA LYS A 406 -21.79 -19.51 -35.28
C LYS A 406 -21.87 -20.78 -36.12
N VAL A 407 -21.86 -20.67 -37.45
CA VAL A 407 -21.94 -21.85 -38.33
C VAL A 407 -20.68 -22.72 -38.28
N ASN A 408 -19.50 -22.13 -38.08
CA ASN A 408 -18.26 -22.89 -37.91
C ASN A 408 -18.22 -23.68 -36.59
N LEU A 409 -18.72 -23.09 -35.50
CA LEU A 409 -18.84 -23.77 -34.21
C LEU A 409 -19.83 -24.93 -34.26
N LEU A 410 -21.00 -24.73 -34.89
CA LEU A 410 -21.99 -25.79 -35.10
C LEU A 410 -21.44 -26.94 -35.95
N ALA A 411 -20.72 -26.66 -37.03
CA ALA A 411 -20.12 -27.73 -37.85
C ALA A 411 -19.00 -28.50 -37.13
N ASN A 412 -18.23 -27.84 -36.26
CA ASN A 412 -17.20 -28.49 -35.47
C ASN A 412 -17.81 -29.34 -34.34
N ARG A 413 -18.88 -28.85 -33.70
CA ARG A 413 -19.64 -29.61 -32.70
C ARG A 413 -20.36 -30.82 -33.32
N ALA A 414 -20.98 -30.66 -34.50
CA ALA A 414 -21.55 -31.77 -35.27
C ALA A 414 -20.51 -32.86 -35.60
N LEU A 415 -19.28 -32.47 -35.93
CA LEU A 415 -18.21 -33.44 -36.17
C LEU A 415 -17.83 -34.24 -34.92
N CYS A 416 -17.84 -33.61 -33.75
CA CYS A 416 -17.59 -34.30 -32.48
C CYS A 416 -18.68 -35.34 -32.22
N TYR A 417 -19.95 -34.98 -32.42
CA TYR A 417 -21.08 -35.90 -32.30
C TYR A 417 -20.98 -37.08 -33.28
N LEU A 418 -20.55 -36.85 -34.52
CA LEU A 418 -20.28 -37.93 -35.49
C LEU A 418 -19.18 -38.89 -35.01
N LYS A 419 -18.14 -38.39 -34.32
CA LYS A 419 -17.06 -39.22 -33.78
C LYS A 419 -17.47 -40.03 -32.55
N LEU A 420 -18.51 -39.58 -31.84
CA LEU A 420 -19.09 -40.27 -30.69
C LEU A 420 -20.23 -41.22 -31.04
N GLY A 421 -20.69 -41.20 -32.30
CA GLY A 421 -21.84 -42.01 -32.73
C GLY A 421 -23.20 -41.37 -32.43
N GLU A 422 -23.24 -40.11 -31.99
CA GLU A 422 -24.46 -39.35 -31.71
C GLU A 422 -24.98 -38.67 -32.98
N PHE A 423 -25.47 -39.47 -33.93
CA PHE A 423 -25.77 -38.98 -35.28
C PHE A 423 -26.97 -38.02 -35.33
N GLU A 424 -27.99 -38.18 -34.48
CA GLU A 424 -29.14 -37.25 -34.44
C GLU A 424 -28.73 -35.85 -33.95
N SER A 425 -27.86 -35.76 -32.94
CA SER A 425 -27.29 -34.50 -32.46
C SER A 425 -26.44 -33.80 -33.53
N ALA A 426 -25.63 -34.59 -34.27
CA ALA A 426 -24.86 -34.08 -35.41
C ALA A 426 -25.76 -33.55 -36.54
N LEU A 427 -26.88 -34.23 -36.80
CA LEU A 427 -27.87 -33.82 -37.80
C LEU A 427 -28.57 -32.51 -37.38
N ALA A 428 -28.95 -32.38 -36.12
CA ALA A 428 -29.57 -31.17 -35.57
C ALA A 428 -28.66 -29.93 -35.69
N ASP A 429 -27.37 -30.09 -35.36
CA ASP A 429 -26.37 -29.01 -35.51
C ASP A 429 -26.10 -28.67 -36.98
N GLY A 430 -26.09 -29.67 -37.87
CA GLY A 430 -26.01 -29.47 -39.30
C GLY A 430 -27.20 -28.66 -39.85
N HIS A 431 -28.42 -28.99 -39.42
CA HIS A 431 -29.63 -28.22 -39.74
C HIS A 431 -29.56 -26.80 -39.20
N ALA A 432 -29.11 -26.61 -37.96
CA ALA A 432 -28.97 -25.29 -37.36
C ALA A 432 -27.94 -24.43 -38.12
N ALA A 433 -26.82 -25.01 -38.52
CA ALA A 433 -25.80 -24.32 -39.31
C ALA A 433 -26.33 -23.85 -40.67
N VAL A 434 -27.07 -24.71 -41.37
CA VAL A 434 -27.67 -24.40 -42.68
C VAL A 434 -28.81 -23.39 -42.56
N ARG A 435 -29.62 -23.43 -41.49
CA ARG A 435 -30.66 -22.40 -41.24
C ARG A 435 -30.04 -21.03 -41.01
N CYS A 436 -28.89 -20.96 -40.35
CA CYS A 436 -28.18 -19.71 -40.13
C CYS A 436 -27.53 -19.17 -41.41
N VAL A 437 -26.87 -20.04 -42.19
CA VAL A 437 -26.26 -19.66 -43.48
C VAL A 437 -26.59 -20.75 -44.51
N PRO A 438 -27.59 -20.54 -45.38
CA PRO A 438 -28.04 -21.54 -46.36
C PRO A 438 -26.98 -22.00 -47.36
N ASP A 439 -25.92 -21.20 -47.58
CA ASP A 439 -24.80 -21.51 -48.48
C ASP A 439 -23.63 -22.22 -47.78
N PHE A 440 -23.77 -22.62 -46.52
CA PHE A 440 -22.68 -23.22 -45.76
C PHE A 440 -22.50 -24.72 -46.06
N GLY A 441 -21.70 -25.02 -47.09
CA GLY A 441 -21.46 -26.39 -47.57
C GLY A 441 -20.96 -27.40 -46.50
N LYS A 442 -20.20 -26.95 -45.49
CA LYS A 442 -19.76 -27.84 -44.39
C LYS A 442 -20.93 -28.33 -43.54
N GLY A 443 -21.98 -27.51 -43.37
CA GLY A 443 -23.19 -27.90 -42.64
C GLY A 443 -23.90 -29.06 -43.32
N TYR A 444 -24.22 -28.93 -44.62
CA TYR A 444 -24.83 -30.02 -45.40
C TYR A 444 -23.97 -31.28 -45.42
N TYR A 445 -22.64 -31.15 -45.45
CA TYR A 445 -21.74 -32.30 -45.44
C TYR A 445 -21.79 -33.07 -44.11
N ARG A 446 -21.84 -32.37 -42.97
CA ARG A 446 -22.02 -33.03 -41.65
C ARG A 446 -23.38 -33.71 -41.53
N MET A 447 -24.44 -33.10 -42.09
CA MET A 447 -25.77 -33.72 -42.15
C MET A 447 -25.76 -35.01 -42.97
N ALA A 448 -25.13 -35.00 -44.15
CA ALA A 448 -25.01 -36.18 -44.98
C ALA A 448 -24.27 -37.32 -44.28
N GLN A 449 -23.17 -37.01 -43.58
CA GLN A 449 -22.43 -38.00 -42.78
C GLN A 449 -23.29 -38.58 -41.65
N ALA A 450 -24.08 -37.76 -40.97
CA ALA A 450 -25.00 -38.21 -39.92
C ALA A 450 -26.11 -39.11 -40.48
N LEU A 451 -26.78 -38.66 -41.56
CA LEU A 451 -27.87 -39.40 -42.21
C LEU A 451 -27.41 -40.74 -42.78
N ALA A 452 -26.18 -40.80 -43.31
CA ALA A 452 -25.58 -42.05 -43.80
C ALA A 452 -25.40 -43.07 -42.65
N GLN A 453 -24.93 -42.62 -41.49
CA GLN A 453 -24.76 -43.48 -40.30
C GLN A 453 -26.10 -43.86 -39.65
N LEU A 454 -27.13 -43.04 -39.81
CA LEU A 454 -28.52 -43.35 -39.41
C LEU A 454 -29.25 -44.26 -40.41
N GLY A 455 -28.61 -44.65 -41.51
CA GLY A 455 -29.23 -45.48 -42.56
C GLY A 455 -30.27 -44.74 -43.42
N ARG A 456 -30.41 -43.42 -43.27
CA ARG A 456 -31.32 -42.56 -44.06
C ARG A 456 -30.66 -42.19 -45.39
N LEU A 457 -30.31 -43.21 -46.18
CA LEU A 457 -29.41 -43.08 -47.33
C LEU A 457 -29.97 -42.15 -48.42
N ARG A 458 -31.29 -42.16 -48.65
CA ARG A 458 -31.93 -41.26 -49.63
C ARG A 458 -31.73 -39.79 -49.26
N GLU A 459 -31.91 -39.46 -47.99
CA GLU A 459 -31.76 -38.09 -47.49
C GLU A 459 -30.28 -37.66 -47.46
N ALA A 460 -29.38 -38.59 -47.10
CA ALA A 460 -27.94 -38.35 -47.16
C ALA A 460 -27.48 -37.97 -48.58
N ARG A 461 -27.97 -38.68 -49.61
CA ARG A 461 -27.68 -38.37 -51.03
C ARG A 461 -28.16 -36.98 -51.42
N LEU A 462 -29.39 -36.61 -51.03
CA LEU A 462 -29.94 -35.26 -51.29
C LEU A 462 -29.07 -34.17 -50.65
N ARG A 463 -28.61 -34.36 -49.41
CA ARG A 463 -27.73 -33.37 -48.75
C ARG A 463 -26.34 -33.30 -49.38
N LEU A 464 -25.80 -34.40 -49.91
CA LEU A 464 -24.54 -34.38 -50.66
C LEU A 464 -24.68 -33.62 -51.99
N GLN A 465 -25.81 -33.74 -52.67
CA GLN A 465 -26.12 -32.92 -53.84
C GLN A 465 -26.22 -31.43 -53.48
N ASP A 466 -26.79 -31.09 -52.32
CA ASP A 466 -26.77 -29.72 -51.80
C ASP A 466 -25.33 -29.21 -51.58
N VAL A 467 -24.43 -30.01 -50.98
CA VAL A 467 -23.00 -29.64 -50.80
C VAL A 467 -22.34 -29.29 -52.14
N LEU A 468 -22.61 -30.06 -53.19
CA LEU A 468 -22.05 -29.84 -54.52
C LEU A 468 -22.64 -28.60 -55.19
N ARG A 469 -23.90 -28.26 -54.89
CA ARG A 469 -24.58 -27.05 -55.40
C ARG A 469 -24.06 -25.76 -54.78
N VAL A 470 -23.79 -25.72 -53.46
CA VAL A 470 -23.33 -24.49 -52.76
C VAL A 470 -21.81 -24.28 -52.77
N SER A 471 -21.01 -25.28 -53.17
CA SER A 471 -19.57 -25.11 -53.37
C SER A 471 -19.31 -24.33 -54.67
N LYS A 472 -18.73 -23.11 -54.58
CA LYS A 472 -18.44 -22.21 -55.72
C LYS A 472 -17.57 -22.79 -56.86
N LEU A 473 -17.16 -24.06 -56.80
CA LEU A 473 -16.33 -24.72 -57.82
C LEU A 473 -16.69 -26.20 -58.09
N GLY A 474 -17.84 -26.71 -57.62
CA GLY A 474 -18.32 -28.05 -58.01
C GLY A 474 -17.37 -29.23 -57.73
N LYS A 475 -16.31 -29.05 -56.94
CA LYS A 475 -15.32 -30.08 -56.61
C LYS A 475 -15.15 -30.19 -55.11
N ASN A 476 -16.05 -30.92 -54.47
CA ASN A 476 -15.80 -31.48 -53.14
C ASN A 476 -15.64 -33.00 -53.30
N ALA A 477 -14.38 -33.43 -53.39
CA ALA A 477 -14.02 -34.83 -53.67
C ALA A 477 -14.59 -35.78 -52.62
N ASP A 478 -14.58 -35.39 -51.35
CA ASP A 478 -15.10 -36.20 -50.26
C ASP A 478 -16.63 -36.37 -50.33
N ALA A 479 -17.35 -35.31 -50.72
CA ALA A 479 -18.80 -35.38 -50.93
C ALA A 479 -19.17 -36.23 -52.15
N SER A 480 -18.38 -36.15 -53.22
CA SER A 480 -18.60 -36.95 -54.44
C SER A 480 -18.29 -38.43 -54.21
N ASN A 481 -17.21 -38.73 -53.47
CA ASN A 481 -16.85 -40.10 -53.09
C ASN A 481 -17.89 -40.72 -52.17
N LEU A 482 -18.38 -39.98 -51.16
CA LEU A 482 -19.44 -40.46 -50.29
C LEU A 482 -20.77 -40.62 -51.04
N LEU A 483 -21.06 -39.77 -52.03
CA LEU A 483 -22.25 -39.90 -52.86
C LEU A 483 -22.18 -41.18 -53.72
N ALA A 484 -21.04 -41.44 -54.37
CA ALA A 484 -20.79 -42.65 -55.15
C ALA A 484 -20.82 -43.93 -54.28
N GLU A 485 -20.26 -43.87 -53.06
CA GLU A 485 -20.33 -44.99 -52.10
C GLU A 485 -21.77 -45.29 -51.69
N LEU A 486 -22.57 -44.23 -51.46
CA LEU A 486 -23.97 -44.37 -51.08
C LEU A 486 -24.85 -44.82 -52.25
N GLU A 487 -24.55 -44.42 -53.49
CA GLU A 487 -25.24 -44.86 -54.71
C GLU A 487 -25.10 -46.38 -54.96
N GLY A 488 -24.01 -46.99 -54.50
CA GLY A 488 -23.79 -48.45 -54.55
C GLY A 488 -24.56 -49.28 -53.49
N LYS A 489 -25.17 -48.66 -52.47
CA LYS A 489 -25.87 -49.35 -51.35
C LYS A 489 -27.40 -49.24 -51.46
N ALA A 490 -28.01 -49.99 -52.38
CA ALA A 490 -29.47 -50.10 -52.49
C ALA A 490 -30.02 -51.22 -51.58
N ASP A 491 -31.08 -50.88 -50.83
CA ASP A 491 -32.04 -51.72 -50.09
C ASP A 491 -31.64 -52.33 -48.71
N PHE A 492 -32.27 -51.86 -47.62
CA PHE A 492 -33.16 -52.65 -46.71
C PHE A 492 -33.64 -51.86 -45.44
N THR A 493 -34.81 -52.24 -44.92
CA THR A 493 -35.56 -51.71 -43.73
C THR A 493 -35.22 -52.41 -42.38
N PRO A 494 -35.68 -51.92 -41.20
CA PRO A 494 -34.94 -51.97 -39.91
C PRO A 494 -35.48 -52.97 -38.84
N ALA A 495 -34.66 -53.36 -37.84
CA ALA A 495 -35.07 -53.91 -36.52
C ALA A 495 -33.90 -53.95 -35.46
N PRO A 496 -34.17 -54.05 -34.14
CA PRO A 496 -33.34 -53.42 -33.08
C PRO A 496 -32.50 -54.36 -32.18
N ALA A 497 -31.59 -53.71 -31.42
CA ALA A 497 -31.00 -54.05 -30.11
C ALA A 497 -30.40 -55.45 -29.85
N ALA A 498 -29.11 -55.51 -29.47
CA ALA A 498 -28.63 -56.18 -28.24
C ALA A 498 -27.10 -56.12 -28.10
N ALA A 499 -26.69 -56.24 -26.84
CA ALA A 499 -25.39 -55.95 -26.27
C ALA A 499 -24.30 -57.03 -26.46
N ALA A 500 -23.08 -56.58 -26.13
CA ALA A 500 -22.05 -57.26 -25.33
C ALA A 500 -21.01 -58.17 -26.02
N ALA A 501 -19.79 -57.62 -26.01
CA ALA A 501 -18.57 -58.19 -25.42
C ALA A 501 -17.87 -59.36 -26.14
N LYS A 502 -16.63 -59.07 -26.59
CA LYS A 502 -15.40 -59.76 -26.14
C LYS A 502 -14.15 -59.08 -26.73
N GLY A 503 -13.09 -58.98 -25.94
CA GLY A 503 -11.80 -58.48 -26.41
C GLY A 503 -10.78 -58.13 -25.32
N ARG A 504 -10.51 -59.05 -24.38
CA ARG A 504 -9.34 -58.97 -23.48
C ARG A 504 -8.13 -59.53 -24.24
N GLY A 505 -7.14 -58.68 -24.50
CA GLY A 505 -5.85 -59.06 -25.08
C GLY A 505 -4.88 -57.88 -25.22
N ALA A 506 -5.39 -56.68 -25.47
CA ALA A 506 -4.57 -55.46 -25.58
C ALA A 506 -4.56 -54.57 -24.31
N GLN A 507 -5.21 -55.02 -23.23
CA GLN A 507 -5.50 -54.19 -22.05
C GLN A 507 -4.49 -54.34 -20.91
N ALA A 508 -3.59 -55.33 -20.94
CA ALA A 508 -2.58 -55.52 -19.89
C ALA A 508 -1.34 -54.62 -20.10
N ALA A 509 -0.84 -54.51 -21.33
CA ALA A 509 0.29 -53.62 -21.65
C ALA A 509 -0.08 -52.13 -21.61
N ARG A 510 -1.35 -51.79 -21.90
CA ARG A 510 -1.85 -50.41 -21.87
C ARG A 510 -2.28 -49.94 -20.47
N ARG A 511 -2.56 -50.85 -19.53
CA ARG A 511 -2.85 -50.51 -18.11
C ARG A 511 -1.59 -50.18 -17.31
N ALA A 512 -0.41 -50.61 -17.74
CA ALA A 512 0.85 -50.19 -17.13
C ALA A 512 1.21 -48.74 -17.53
N LEU A 513 1.08 -48.39 -18.81
CA LEU A 513 1.39 -47.05 -19.32
C LEU A 513 0.34 -45.98 -18.98
N ILE A 514 -0.94 -46.36 -18.85
CA ILE A 514 -2.03 -45.46 -18.42
C ILE A 514 -1.99 -45.20 -16.89
N ARG A 515 -1.26 -45.99 -16.10
CA ARG A 515 -1.09 -45.71 -14.66
C ARG A 515 -0.07 -44.61 -14.39
N GLU A 516 0.88 -44.41 -15.32
CA GLU A 516 1.88 -43.33 -15.23
C GLU A 516 1.38 -42.01 -15.84
N ASP A 517 0.57 -42.03 -16.91
CA ASP A 517 0.15 -40.78 -17.58
C ASP A 517 -1.19 -40.19 -17.07
N ARG A 518 -2.00 -41.00 -16.37
CA ARG A 518 -3.21 -40.51 -15.68
C ARG A 518 -2.89 -39.87 -14.31
N ALA A 519 -1.64 -39.98 -13.84
CA ALA A 519 -1.16 -39.38 -12.60
C ALA A 519 -0.78 -37.89 -12.74
N GLN A 520 -0.83 -37.31 -13.96
CA GLN A 520 -0.33 -35.95 -14.21
C GLN A 520 -1.38 -34.91 -14.63
N ARG A 521 -2.67 -35.17 -14.40
CA ARG A 521 -3.70 -34.12 -14.52
C ARG A 521 -4.45 -33.95 -13.21
N MET A 522 -3.98 -32.96 -12.47
CA MET A 522 -4.45 -32.65 -11.14
C MET A 522 -5.89 -32.14 -11.13
N THR A 523 -6.70 -32.77 -10.30
CA THR A 523 -7.99 -32.33 -9.79
C THR A 523 -7.82 -31.06 -8.96
N VAL A 524 -8.94 -30.43 -8.63
CA VAL A 524 -8.95 -29.29 -7.72
C VAL A 524 -8.40 -29.63 -6.33
N ASP A 525 -8.77 -30.81 -5.84
CA ASP A 525 -8.25 -31.33 -4.58
C ASP A 525 -6.74 -31.46 -4.65
N GLU A 526 -6.18 -31.95 -5.77
CA GLU A 526 -4.74 -32.03 -5.98
C GLU A 526 -4.07 -30.65 -6.13
N VAL A 527 -4.74 -29.67 -6.73
CA VAL A 527 -4.24 -28.28 -6.79
C VAL A 527 -4.27 -27.61 -5.43
N ASN A 528 -5.35 -27.75 -4.66
CA ASN A 528 -5.36 -27.24 -3.30
C ASN A 528 -4.41 -28.01 -2.42
N SER A 529 -4.23 -29.32 -2.62
CA SER A 529 -3.17 -30.11 -2.00
C SER A 529 -1.78 -29.75 -2.51
N GLN A 530 -1.59 -29.10 -3.66
CA GLN A 530 -0.28 -28.60 -4.11
C GLN A 530 -0.01 -27.15 -3.70
N LEU A 531 -1.03 -26.31 -3.60
CA LEU A 531 -0.95 -24.98 -2.98
C LEU A 531 -0.75 -25.15 -1.46
N VAL A 532 -1.50 -26.06 -0.85
CA VAL A 532 -1.30 -26.55 0.51
C VAL A 532 0.00 -27.33 0.62
N ALA A 533 0.43 -28.18 -0.32
CA ALA A 533 1.75 -28.81 -0.24
C ALA A 533 2.88 -27.77 -0.33
N ARG A 534 2.83 -26.82 -1.26
CA ARG A 534 3.82 -25.73 -1.36
C ARG A 534 3.81 -24.84 -0.10
N CYS A 535 2.65 -24.55 0.47
CA CYS A 535 2.53 -23.87 1.77
C CYS A 535 2.89 -24.78 2.97
N GLU A 536 2.71 -26.09 2.89
CA GLU A 536 3.19 -27.12 3.83
C GLU A 536 4.69 -27.33 3.67
N HIS A 537 5.28 -26.91 2.56
CA HIS A 537 6.71 -26.79 2.34
C HIS A 537 7.24 -25.44 2.84
N PHE A 538 6.40 -24.58 3.44
CA PHE A 538 6.82 -23.32 4.04
C PHE A 538 6.39 -23.24 5.51
N SER A 539 7.22 -22.70 6.40
CA SER A 539 6.83 -22.50 7.80
C SER A 539 7.55 -21.30 8.38
N VAL A 540 6.80 -20.40 8.99
CA VAL A 540 7.36 -19.25 9.70
C VAL A 540 7.29 -19.50 11.19
N LEU A 541 8.43 -19.33 11.86
CA LEU A 541 8.61 -19.52 13.29
C LEU A 541 8.89 -18.14 13.90
N HIS A 542 7.92 -17.60 14.64
CA HIS A 542 8.08 -16.35 15.37
C HIS A 542 8.67 -16.62 16.76
N ARG A 543 10.00 -16.47 16.90
CA ARG A 543 10.74 -16.71 18.15
C ARG A 543 12.00 -15.84 18.22
N PRO A 544 12.37 -15.32 19.40
CA PRO A 544 13.68 -14.72 19.58
C PRO A 544 14.79 -15.76 19.36
N TYR A 545 15.95 -15.30 18.88
CA TYR A 545 17.08 -16.20 18.65
C TYR A 545 17.67 -16.76 19.95
N ASP A 546 17.63 -16.00 21.07
CA ASP A 546 17.95 -16.54 22.40
C ASP A 546 16.74 -17.34 22.92
N GLY A 547 16.85 -18.67 22.91
CA GLY A 547 15.73 -19.56 23.24
C GLY A 547 15.07 -20.26 22.05
N LEU A 548 15.64 -20.16 20.85
CA LEU A 548 15.23 -20.91 19.68
C LEU A 548 15.27 -22.42 19.97
N ARG A 549 14.11 -23.07 20.16
CA ARG A 549 13.98 -24.51 20.36
C ARG A 549 13.15 -25.11 19.24
N MET A 550 13.80 -25.46 18.14
CA MET A 550 13.10 -25.91 16.93
C MET A 550 13.27 -27.40 16.63
N HIS A 551 14.05 -28.14 17.42
CA HIS A 551 14.37 -29.53 17.12
C HIS A 551 13.12 -30.44 17.02
N HIS A 552 12.02 -30.10 17.71
CA HIS A 552 10.73 -30.78 17.61
C HIS A 552 9.80 -30.24 16.52
N GLU A 553 10.07 -29.04 16.00
CA GLU A 553 9.24 -28.33 15.01
C GLU A 553 9.79 -28.49 13.58
N LEU A 554 11.08 -28.79 13.46
CA LEU A 554 11.72 -29.11 12.20
C LEU A 554 11.39 -30.54 11.77
N HIS A 555 10.79 -30.68 10.59
CA HIS A 555 10.50 -31.97 9.96
C HIS A 555 11.78 -32.76 9.69
N ALA A 556 12.85 -32.06 9.31
CA ALA A 556 14.21 -32.59 9.25
C ALA A 556 15.21 -31.46 9.50
N LYS A 557 16.44 -31.82 9.88
CA LYS A 557 17.52 -30.84 10.06
C LYS A 557 17.81 -30.15 8.71
N PRO A 558 17.97 -28.81 8.67
CA PRO A 558 18.27 -28.08 7.43
C PRO A 558 19.55 -28.58 6.75
N ASP A 559 19.48 -28.69 5.43
CA ASP A 559 20.63 -28.91 4.55
C ASP A 559 21.34 -27.59 4.23
N LEU A 560 20.58 -26.49 4.16
CA LEU A 560 21.06 -25.13 3.95
C LEU A 560 20.46 -24.18 4.98
N VAL A 561 21.29 -23.38 5.64
CA VAL A 561 20.88 -22.27 6.50
C VAL A 561 21.34 -20.96 5.84
N LEU A 562 20.39 -20.09 5.48
CA LEU A 562 20.63 -18.79 4.90
C LEU A 562 20.41 -17.71 5.95
N CYS A 563 21.47 -16.97 6.27
CA CYS A 563 21.41 -15.89 7.24
C CYS A 563 21.56 -14.59 6.48
N HIS A 564 20.44 -13.93 6.23
CA HIS A 564 20.43 -12.66 5.54
C HIS A 564 20.12 -11.50 6.48
N ASN A 565 19.71 -11.70 7.73
CA ASN A 565 19.51 -10.62 8.71
C ASN A 565 20.85 -10.15 9.32
N ILE A 566 21.61 -9.35 8.55
CA ILE A 566 22.94 -8.84 8.93
C ILE A 566 22.89 -7.30 8.87
N ASP A 567 23.42 -6.64 9.91
CA ASP A 567 23.52 -5.17 10.02
C ASP A 567 24.94 -4.65 9.79
N PHE A 568 25.12 -3.33 9.87
CA PHE A 568 26.42 -2.66 9.66
C PHE A 568 27.49 -3.11 10.68
N SER A 569 27.07 -3.65 11.83
CA SER A 569 27.96 -4.19 12.86
C SER A 569 28.26 -5.69 12.74
N LEU A 570 27.73 -6.37 11.71
CA LEU A 570 27.75 -7.83 11.48
C LEU A 570 26.93 -8.65 12.49
N LEU A 571 27.04 -8.34 13.79
CA LEU A 571 26.48 -9.16 14.88
C LEU A 571 25.21 -8.57 15.50
N GLY A 572 24.89 -7.32 15.23
CA GLY A 572 23.86 -6.54 15.92
C GLY A 572 22.42 -6.94 15.58
N GLN A 573 22.21 -7.88 14.65
CA GLN A 573 20.93 -8.54 14.39
C GLN A 573 20.86 -9.98 14.95
N GLY A 574 21.91 -10.44 15.63
CA GLY A 574 21.92 -11.74 16.31
C GLY A 574 22.30 -12.94 15.44
N LEU A 575 23.04 -12.72 14.34
CA LEU A 575 23.55 -13.80 13.47
C LEU A 575 24.24 -14.92 14.26
N VAL A 576 25.24 -14.55 15.07
CA VAL A 576 26.00 -15.51 15.90
C VAL A 576 25.14 -16.12 16.99
N LEU A 577 24.25 -15.33 17.60
CA LEU A 577 23.30 -15.81 18.59
C LEU A 577 22.42 -16.93 18.03
N ALA A 578 21.85 -16.74 16.84
CA ALA A 578 21.00 -17.71 16.15
C ALA A 578 21.78 -18.98 15.79
N ILE A 579 22.96 -18.84 15.17
CA ILE A 579 23.81 -19.99 14.79
C ILE A 579 24.24 -20.79 16.03
N ASN A 580 24.60 -20.12 17.12
CA ASN A 580 24.98 -20.78 18.37
C ASN A 580 23.83 -21.59 18.96
N GLN A 581 22.63 -21.02 18.95
CA GLN A 581 21.45 -21.70 19.46
C GLN A 581 21.06 -22.89 18.56
N LEU A 582 21.14 -22.75 17.24
CA LEU A 582 20.94 -23.87 16.29
C LEU A 582 21.93 -25.02 16.53
N LYS A 583 23.20 -24.71 16.78
CA LYS A 583 24.23 -25.73 17.10
C LYS A 583 23.98 -26.37 18.47
N LYS A 584 23.62 -25.56 19.48
CA LYS A 584 23.37 -26.02 20.86
C LYS A 584 22.18 -26.97 20.96
N GLU A 585 21.11 -26.72 20.19
CA GLU A 585 19.93 -27.59 20.11
C GLU A 585 20.09 -28.71 19.09
N GLU A 586 21.30 -28.87 18.53
CA GLU A 586 21.63 -29.87 17.51
C GLU A 586 20.74 -29.80 16.26
N CYS A 587 20.19 -28.63 15.93
CA CYS A 587 19.34 -28.43 14.75
C CYS A 587 20.12 -28.54 13.44
N VAL A 588 21.45 -28.33 13.45
CA VAL A 588 22.32 -28.41 12.26
C VAL A 588 23.18 -29.67 12.26
N ARG A 589 23.45 -30.24 11.09
CA ARG A 589 24.37 -31.37 10.89
C ARG A 589 25.76 -30.86 10.48
N LYS A 590 26.75 -31.77 10.49
CA LYS A 590 28.12 -31.45 10.07
C LYS A 590 28.22 -31.07 8.58
N ASP A 591 27.33 -31.60 7.76
CA ASP A 591 27.22 -31.35 6.32
C ASP A 591 26.21 -30.26 5.96
N THR A 592 25.52 -29.67 6.95
CA THR A 592 24.67 -28.51 6.73
C THR A 592 25.51 -27.35 6.20
N THR A 593 25.11 -26.82 5.05
CA THR A 593 25.70 -25.61 4.49
C THR A 593 25.13 -24.41 5.23
N ILE A 594 25.98 -23.54 5.77
CA ILE A 594 25.57 -22.27 6.40
C ILE A 594 26.12 -21.16 5.52
N LEU A 595 25.26 -20.22 5.12
CA LEU A 595 25.60 -19.06 4.32
C LEU A 595 25.16 -17.77 5.04
N PRO A 596 26.03 -16.76 5.18
CA PRO A 596 27.45 -16.79 4.80
C PRO A 596 28.22 -17.87 5.57
N ALA A 597 29.22 -18.47 4.92
CA ALA A 597 30.01 -19.56 5.49
C ALA A 597 31.07 -19.05 6.47
N ALA A 598 31.57 -17.86 6.21
CA ALA A 598 32.51 -17.16 7.05
C ALA A 598 32.33 -15.65 6.90
N ALA A 599 32.81 -14.89 7.88
CA ALA A 599 32.97 -13.46 7.79
C ALA A 599 34.39 -13.05 8.17
N ARG A 600 34.94 -12.05 7.48
CA ARG A 600 36.18 -11.38 7.87
C ARG A 600 35.85 -9.94 8.24
N VAL A 601 36.26 -9.52 9.43
CA VAL A 601 36.12 -8.15 9.89
C VAL A 601 37.44 -7.42 9.69
N TRP A 602 37.39 -6.33 8.95
CA TRP A 602 38.50 -5.41 8.77
C TRP A 602 38.34 -4.22 9.70
N ALA A 603 39.43 -3.75 10.29
CA ALA A 603 39.43 -2.56 11.15
C ALA A 603 40.57 -1.63 10.77
N MET A 604 40.35 -0.34 10.98
CA MET A 604 41.29 0.73 10.71
C MET A 604 41.19 1.79 11.80
N GLY A 605 42.33 2.14 12.41
CA GLY A 605 42.45 3.27 13.32
C GLY A 605 42.32 4.58 12.55
N VAL A 606 41.44 5.46 13.01
CA VAL A 606 41.18 6.76 12.37
C VAL A 606 41.19 7.89 13.38
N GLN A 607 41.46 9.09 12.88
CA GLN A 607 41.10 10.32 13.56
C GLN A 607 39.81 10.87 12.93
N VAL A 608 38.76 10.95 13.71
CA VAL A 608 37.59 11.79 13.43
C VAL A 608 38.00 13.22 13.71
N LEU A 609 38.23 13.99 12.65
CA LEU A 609 38.58 15.40 12.71
C LEU A 609 37.37 16.20 13.17
N THR A 610 37.56 17.02 14.21
CA THR A 610 36.53 17.95 14.68
C THR A 610 36.66 19.32 14.01
N ASP A 611 37.04 19.36 12.73
CA ASP A 611 37.14 20.62 11.97
C ASP A 611 35.72 21.07 11.55
N PRO A 612 35.18 22.18 12.11
CA PRO A 612 33.88 22.70 11.72
C PRO A 612 33.92 23.42 10.37
N GLY A 613 35.03 23.43 9.63
CA GLY A 613 35.22 24.19 8.40
C GLY A 613 35.36 25.70 8.63
N LEU A 614 35.65 26.10 9.86
CA LEU A 614 35.79 27.47 10.35
C LEU A 614 37.14 27.63 11.06
N PRO A 615 37.67 28.87 11.20
CA PRO A 615 38.87 29.13 11.99
C PRO A 615 38.57 29.09 13.50
N VAL A 616 38.07 27.95 13.98
CA VAL A 616 37.72 27.68 15.38
C VAL A 616 38.30 26.31 15.74
N ASP A 617 39.05 26.25 16.84
CA ASP A 617 39.65 25.01 17.30
C ASP A 617 38.68 24.25 18.23
N MET A 618 38.12 23.16 17.72
CA MET A 618 37.17 22.30 18.43
C MET A 618 37.82 21.02 18.96
N GLN A 619 39.14 21.02 19.20
CA GLN A 619 39.86 19.88 19.78
C GLN A 619 39.20 19.30 21.05
N PRO A 620 38.61 20.10 21.99
CA PRO A 620 37.99 19.53 23.19
C PRO A 620 36.88 18.50 22.92
N VAL A 621 36.20 18.59 21.76
CA VAL A 621 35.18 17.63 21.33
C VAL A 621 35.75 16.21 21.22
N GLU A 622 36.98 16.06 20.70
CA GLU A 622 37.60 14.75 20.48
C GLU A 622 37.75 13.91 21.77
N ARG A 623 37.78 14.56 22.93
CA ARG A 623 37.98 13.90 24.24
C ARG A 623 36.71 13.31 24.84
N VAL A 624 35.54 13.69 24.34
CA VAL A 624 34.24 13.32 24.92
C VAL A 624 33.41 12.42 24.00
N MET A 625 33.91 12.09 22.81
CA MET A 625 33.17 11.26 21.83
C MET A 625 33.11 9.78 22.20
N TRP A 626 33.80 9.30 23.24
CA TRP A 626 33.76 7.88 23.57
C TRP A 626 32.36 7.42 24.01
N SER A 627 31.85 6.36 23.39
CA SER A 627 30.57 5.73 23.73
C SER A 627 30.67 4.22 23.54
N PRO A 628 29.94 3.43 24.34
CA PRO A 628 29.73 2.02 24.04
C PRO A 628 28.75 1.80 22.88
N GLN A 629 28.28 2.79 22.14
CA GLN A 629 27.47 2.58 20.94
C GLN A 629 28.32 2.63 19.67
N LEU A 630 27.97 1.79 18.70
CA LEU A 630 28.51 1.85 17.36
C LEU A 630 27.69 2.84 16.55
N ARG A 631 28.36 3.67 15.75
CA ARG A 631 27.70 4.55 14.77
C ARG A 631 27.80 3.93 13.40
N GLN A 632 26.69 3.89 12.67
CA GLN A 632 26.75 3.58 11.24
C GLN A 632 27.27 4.82 10.50
N VAL A 633 28.27 4.64 9.65
CA VAL A 633 28.83 5.69 8.79
C VAL A 633 28.93 5.18 7.36
N ASP A 634 28.85 6.06 6.38
CA ASP A 634 29.18 5.72 4.99
C ASP A 634 30.47 6.42 4.63
N MET A 635 31.58 5.69 4.59
CA MET A 635 32.88 6.25 4.27
C MET A 635 33.00 6.79 2.83
N ASP A 636 32.04 6.49 1.94
CA ASP A 636 32.00 7.11 0.61
C ASP A 636 31.26 8.44 0.57
N ASP A 637 30.54 8.77 1.64
CA ASP A 637 29.94 10.08 1.85
C ASP A 637 31.01 11.17 1.86
N VAL A 638 30.71 12.30 1.20
CA VAL A 638 31.59 13.47 1.16
C VAL A 638 31.92 13.99 2.56
N LEU A 639 30.96 13.96 3.49
CA LEU A 639 31.16 14.35 4.88
C LEU A 639 32.23 13.47 5.53
N TYR A 640 32.04 12.14 5.51
CA TYR A 640 32.96 11.21 6.17
C TYR A 640 34.32 11.12 5.48
N ARG A 641 34.41 11.30 4.16
CA ARG A 641 35.70 11.45 3.45
C ARG A 641 36.51 12.65 3.93
N ARG A 642 35.83 13.73 4.36
CA ARG A 642 36.49 14.92 4.89
C ARG A 642 36.88 14.75 6.35
N VAL A 643 35.99 14.19 7.18
CA VAL A 643 36.20 14.15 8.64
C VAL A 643 36.95 12.91 9.12
N LEU A 644 36.99 11.81 8.35
CA LEU A 644 37.74 10.61 8.73
C LEU A 644 39.13 10.63 8.11
N ARG A 645 40.16 10.77 8.94
CA ARG A 645 41.56 10.65 8.54
C ARG A 645 42.10 9.27 8.91
N PRO A 646 42.46 8.41 7.95
CA PRO A 646 43.13 7.14 8.22
C PRO A 646 44.47 7.37 8.92
N LEU A 647 44.69 6.66 10.03
CA LEU A 647 45.98 6.67 10.75
C LEU A 647 46.72 5.35 10.62
N THR A 648 46.00 4.26 10.36
CA THR A 648 46.58 2.92 10.16
C THR A 648 46.19 2.36 8.80
N LYS A 649 46.86 1.31 8.35
CA LYS A 649 46.32 0.48 7.26
C LYS A 649 45.13 -0.34 7.78
N PRO A 650 44.18 -0.75 6.91
CA PRO A 650 43.20 -1.76 7.27
C PRO A 650 43.88 -3.07 7.65
N VAL A 651 43.52 -3.63 8.80
CA VAL A 651 43.98 -4.94 9.26
C VAL A 651 42.80 -5.89 9.44
N THR A 652 43.04 -7.19 9.29
CA THR A 652 42.03 -8.18 9.68
C THR A 652 41.95 -8.22 11.20
N ALA A 653 40.82 -7.76 11.75
CA ALA A 653 40.60 -7.74 13.18
C ALA A 653 40.11 -9.09 13.71
N LEU A 654 39.12 -9.68 13.02
CA LEU A 654 38.44 -10.90 13.46
C LEU A 654 38.04 -11.73 12.24
N THR A 655 37.98 -13.05 12.41
CA THR A 655 37.42 -13.97 11.42
C THR A 655 36.43 -14.90 12.08
N PHE A 656 35.25 -15.02 11.49
CA PHE A 656 34.21 -15.94 11.91
C PHE A 656 34.14 -17.07 10.88
N ASP A 657 34.31 -18.33 11.30
CA ASP A 657 33.83 -19.47 10.51
C ASP A 657 32.49 -19.88 11.11
N PHE A 658 31.40 -19.68 10.36
CA PHE A 658 30.05 -19.97 10.84
C PHE A 658 29.72 -21.47 10.78
N ARG A 659 30.52 -22.28 10.09
CA ARG A 659 30.35 -23.75 10.00
C ARG A 659 31.06 -24.47 11.13
N ALA A 660 32.19 -23.94 11.61
CA ALA A 660 33.02 -24.59 12.60
C ALA A 660 32.30 -24.80 13.95
N ALA A 661 32.61 -25.87 14.68
CA ALA A 661 32.08 -26.04 16.05
C ALA A 661 32.61 -24.96 17.02
N SER A 662 33.75 -24.34 16.69
CA SER A 662 34.38 -23.25 17.44
C SER A 662 33.58 -21.95 17.45
N THR A 663 32.57 -21.77 16.59
CA THR A 663 31.71 -20.57 16.61
C THR A 663 30.83 -20.48 17.87
N LEU A 664 30.74 -21.53 18.70
CA LEU A 664 29.99 -21.56 19.95
C LEU A 664 30.59 -20.58 20.98
N ILE A 665 30.34 -19.29 20.76
CA ILE A 665 30.72 -18.18 21.62
C ILE A 665 29.87 -18.25 22.90
N LYS A 666 30.45 -18.81 23.95
CA LYS A 666 29.83 -18.98 25.28
C LYS A 666 30.03 -17.77 26.20
N ARG A 667 31.07 -16.97 25.94
CA ARG A 667 31.49 -15.80 26.72
C ARG A 667 32.12 -14.76 25.80
N GLU A 668 32.42 -13.58 26.32
CA GLU A 668 33.19 -12.58 25.58
C GLU A 668 34.57 -13.16 25.20
N GLU A 669 34.92 -13.04 23.93
CA GLU A 669 36.24 -13.39 23.38
C GLU A 669 37.01 -12.11 23.07
N ARG A 670 38.33 -12.14 23.29
CA ARG A 670 39.21 -10.98 23.16
C ARG A 670 40.44 -11.37 22.36
N TYR A 671 40.78 -10.53 21.39
CA TYR A 671 41.88 -10.71 20.46
C TYR A 671 42.72 -9.44 20.48
N GLU A 672 44.04 -9.60 20.68
CA GLU A 672 44.98 -8.51 20.52
C GLU A 672 45.33 -8.36 19.05
N ILE A 673 45.17 -7.14 18.54
CA ILE A 673 45.54 -6.76 17.19
C ILE A 673 46.49 -5.57 17.26
N GLU A 674 47.52 -5.61 16.44
CA GLU A 674 48.50 -4.55 16.30
C GLU A 674 48.23 -3.85 14.96
N MET A 675 48.07 -2.53 14.98
CA MET A 675 47.82 -1.74 13.78
C MET A 675 49.00 -0.82 13.50
N ASP A 676 49.67 -1.02 12.37
CA ASP A 676 50.79 -0.17 11.95
C ASP A 676 50.30 1.24 11.62
N VAL A 677 50.90 2.24 12.27
CA VAL A 677 50.58 3.66 12.08
C VAL A 677 51.30 4.20 10.85
N ILE A 678 50.51 4.71 9.90
CA ILE A 678 50.97 5.26 8.62
C ILE A 678 50.87 6.79 8.53
N ALA A 679 50.25 7.44 9.52
CA ALA A 679 50.15 8.88 9.59
C ALA A 679 50.17 9.38 11.05
N ASP A 680 50.86 10.49 11.29
CA ASP A 680 50.81 11.19 12.57
C ASP A 680 49.40 11.74 12.84
N GLY A 681 48.89 11.55 14.06
CA GLY A 681 47.58 12.05 14.44
C GLY A 681 47.10 11.59 15.81
N ARG A 682 45.82 11.84 16.08
CA ARG A 682 45.14 11.45 17.33
C ARG A 682 44.07 10.41 17.04
N CYS A 683 44.38 9.14 17.28
CA CYS A 683 43.40 8.07 17.13
C CYS A 683 42.29 8.24 18.17
N ASN A 684 41.06 8.47 17.72
CA ASN A 684 39.88 8.63 18.57
C ASN A 684 38.71 7.73 18.15
N ALA A 685 38.87 6.98 17.06
CA ALA A 685 37.91 5.98 16.64
C ALA A 685 38.57 4.86 15.85
N ILE A 686 37.85 3.75 15.75
CA ILE A 686 38.16 2.62 14.90
C ILE A 686 36.98 2.42 13.98
N VAL A 687 37.21 2.52 12.68
CA VAL A 687 36.21 2.14 11.67
C VAL A 687 36.43 0.67 11.33
N PHE A 688 35.35 -0.08 11.20
CA PHE A 688 35.40 -1.45 10.76
C PHE A 688 34.25 -1.79 9.80
N TRP A 689 34.51 -2.77 8.95
CA TRP A 689 33.56 -3.33 7.99
C TRP A 689 33.82 -4.82 7.86
N TYR A 690 33.07 -5.50 7.00
CA TYR A 690 33.20 -6.94 6.86
C TYR A 690 33.06 -7.44 5.42
N GLU A 691 33.63 -8.61 5.20
CA GLU A 691 33.43 -9.44 4.03
C GLU A 691 32.66 -10.69 4.45
N LEU A 692 31.64 -11.06 3.68
CA LEU A 692 30.86 -12.28 3.86
C LEU A 692 31.21 -13.27 2.75
N HIS A 693 31.80 -14.39 3.14
CA HIS A 693 32.15 -15.46 2.20
C HIS A 693 30.91 -16.32 1.93
N MET A 694 30.38 -16.26 0.71
CA MET A 694 29.22 -17.06 0.28
C MET A 694 29.63 -18.45 -0.22
N GLY A 695 30.70 -19.03 0.33
CA GLY A 695 31.28 -20.29 -0.14
C GLY A 695 31.81 -20.17 -1.57
N SER A 696 31.45 -21.11 -2.45
CA SER A 696 31.81 -21.07 -3.88
C SER A 696 31.02 -20.04 -4.69
N HIS A 697 30.06 -19.33 -4.06
CA HIS A 697 29.10 -18.47 -4.75
C HIS A 697 29.49 -16.98 -4.76
N GLY A 698 30.65 -16.63 -4.19
CA GLY A 698 31.21 -15.27 -4.25
C GLY A 698 31.49 -14.64 -2.88
N LEU A 699 31.79 -13.34 -2.91
CA LEU A 699 32.14 -12.52 -1.75
C LEU A 699 31.22 -11.30 -1.71
N LEU A 700 30.55 -11.08 -0.58
CA LEU A 700 29.83 -9.83 -0.33
C LEU A 700 30.68 -8.94 0.57
N THR A 701 30.65 -7.63 0.38
CA THR A 701 31.46 -6.72 1.20
C THR A 701 30.72 -5.43 1.55
N SER A 702 30.87 -4.99 2.80
CA SER A 702 30.47 -3.65 3.25
C SER A 702 31.63 -2.64 3.21
N SER A 703 32.73 -2.98 2.55
CA SER A 703 33.90 -2.10 2.40
C SER A 703 33.57 -0.80 1.64
N PRO A 704 34.21 0.34 1.96
CA PRO A 704 34.15 1.53 1.12
C PRO A 704 34.73 1.27 -0.29
N VAL A 705 34.35 2.07 -1.30
CA VAL A 705 34.81 1.88 -2.70
C VAL A 705 36.33 1.71 -2.77
N ALA A 706 37.07 2.57 -2.06
CA ALA A 706 38.53 2.57 -2.10
C ALA A 706 39.18 1.27 -1.56
N ALA A 707 38.46 0.49 -0.77
CA ALA A 707 38.92 -0.76 -0.18
C ALA A 707 38.11 -1.98 -0.65
N ALA A 708 37.30 -1.83 -1.70
CA ALA A 708 36.49 -2.94 -2.22
C ALA A 708 37.37 -3.99 -2.91
N VAL A 709 37.11 -5.27 -2.62
CA VAL A 709 37.82 -6.40 -3.24
C VAL A 709 37.34 -6.57 -4.69
N PRO A 710 38.24 -6.65 -5.68
CA PRO A 710 37.85 -6.90 -7.07
C PRO A 710 37.01 -8.18 -7.21
N GLY A 711 35.84 -8.07 -7.86
CA GLY A 711 34.91 -9.19 -8.03
C GLY A 711 34.00 -9.49 -6.84
N ALA A 712 34.08 -8.71 -5.75
CA ALA A 712 33.11 -8.78 -4.65
C ALA A 712 31.86 -7.95 -4.97
N THR A 713 30.69 -8.45 -4.57
CA THR A 713 29.45 -7.67 -4.63
C THR A 713 29.39 -6.75 -3.43
N ARG A 714 29.31 -5.45 -3.68
CA ARG A 714 29.22 -4.46 -2.61
C ARG A 714 27.79 -4.34 -2.08
N LEU A 715 27.65 -4.35 -0.77
CA LEU A 715 26.38 -4.10 -0.09
C LEU A 715 26.16 -2.60 0.07
N SER A 716 24.91 -2.14 0.00
CA SER A 716 24.55 -0.73 0.24
C SER A 716 24.49 -0.39 1.75
N ILE A 717 25.15 -1.19 2.58
CA ILE A 717 25.21 -1.02 4.03
C ILE A 717 26.45 -0.22 4.42
N GLY A 718 26.28 0.70 5.37
CA GLY A 718 27.38 1.49 5.91
C GLY A 718 28.38 0.66 6.72
N GLN A 719 29.50 1.27 7.05
CA GLN A 719 30.52 0.76 7.96
C GLN A 719 30.19 1.12 9.41
N ALA A 720 30.85 0.46 10.36
CA ALA A 720 30.70 0.75 11.78
C ALA A 720 31.87 1.60 12.27
N LEU A 721 31.56 2.73 12.89
CA LEU A 721 32.51 3.59 13.60
C LEU A 721 32.37 3.35 15.10
N HIS A 722 33.47 2.99 15.76
CA HIS A 722 33.52 2.82 17.20
C HIS A 722 34.50 3.81 17.83
N PHE A 723 34.00 4.72 18.65
CA PHE A 723 34.86 5.70 19.32
C PHE A 723 35.69 5.04 20.42
N VAL A 724 36.98 5.37 20.44
CA VAL A 724 37.96 4.85 21.42
C VAL A 724 38.60 6.01 22.17
N PRO A 725 39.14 5.80 23.38
CA PRO A 725 39.80 6.86 24.13
C PRO A 725 40.93 7.50 23.32
N LEU A 726 40.97 8.83 23.26
CA LEU A 726 41.94 9.58 22.46
C LEU A 726 43.39 9.14 22.74
N LYS A 727 44.11 8.69 21.70
CA LYS A 727 45.53 8.31 21.76
C LYS A 727 46.35 9.04 20.69
N GLN A 728 47.42 9.72 21.09
CA GLN A 728 48.39 10.27 20.13
C GLN A 728 49.21 9.13 19.51
N VAL A 729 49.44 9.19 18.20
CA VAL A 729 50.24 8.22 17.45
C VAL A 729 51.14 8.93 16.42
N HIS A 730 52.26 8.28 16.08
CA HIS A 730 53.22 8.74 15.09
C HIS A 730 53.52 7.65 14.06
N VAL A 731 53.92 8.05 12.85
CA VAL A 731 54.34 7.12 11.79
C VAL A 731 55.42 6.17 12.31
N GLY A 732 55.22 4.87 12.12
CA GLY A 732 56.13 3.83 12.60
C GLY A 732 55.79 3.28 13.99
N ASP A 733 54.86 3.91 14.72
CA ASP A 733 54.28 3.32 15.93
C ASP A 733 53.43 2.08 15.57
N SER A 734 53.29 1.16 16.54
CA SER A 734 52.22 0.15 16.53
C SER A 734 51.12 0.58 17.49
N LEU A 735 49.87 0.52 17.05
CA LEU A 735 48.70 0.80 17.87
C LEU A 735 48.09 -0.51 18.39
N PRO A 736 48.33 -0.89 19.65
CA PRO A 736 47.75 -2.09 20.24
C PRO A 736 46.28 -1.88 20.58
N VAL A 737 45.43 -2.72 20.01
CA VAL A 737 43.97 -2.70 20.18
C VAL A 737 43.51 -4.10 20.62
N ILE A 738 42.57 -4.13 21.54
CA ILE A 738 41.79 -5.32 21.87
C ILE A 738 40.51 -5.26 21.04
N ALA A 739 40.36 -6.17 20.09
CA ALA A 739 39.09 -6.47 19.45
C ALA A 739 38.37 -7.54 20.29
N SER A 740 37.18 -7.23 20.81
CA SER A 740 36.37 -8.17 21.56
C SER A 740 35.00 -8.36 20.94
N HIS A 741 34.42 -9.54 21.16
CA HIS A 741 33.06 -9.80 20.74
C HIS A 741 32.32 -10.75 21.67
N ASN A 742 31.00 -10.65 21.63
CA ASN A 742 30.09 -11.61 22.24
C ASN A 742 29.10 -12.13 21.17
N ARG A 743 27.93 -12.63 21.58
CA ARG A 743 26.93 -13.21 20.68
C ARG A 743 26.20 -12.17 19.80
N THR A 744 26.23 -10.90 20.18
CA THR A 744 25.41 -9.83 19.58
C THR A 744 26.20 -8.59 19.23
N ARG A 745 27.51 -8.55 19.52
CA ARG A 745 28.27 -7.31 19.42
C ARG A 745 29.76 -7.50 19.19
N LEU A 746 30.32 -6.59 18.39
CA LEU A 746 31.76 -6.29 18.27
C LEU A 746 32.12 -5.03 19.09
N HIS A 747 33.30 -5.02 19.68
CA HIS A 747 33.84 -3.90 20.45
C HIS A 747 35.35 -3.79 20.26
N PHE A 748 35.87 -2.56 20.32
CA PHE A 748 37.29 -2.29 20.29
C PHE A 748 37.69 -1.37 21.43
N ALA A 749 38.86 -1.63 22.02
CA ALA A 749 39.44 -0.80 23.05
C ALA A 749 40.96 -0.76 22.87
N HIS A 750 41.61 0.33 23.28
CA HIS A 750 43.06 0.32 23.39
C HIS A 750 43.49 -0.66 24.49
N ARG A 751 44.51 -1.47 24.23
CA ARG A 751 44.98 -2.48 25.21
C ARG A 751 45.37 -1.84 26.55
N ASP A 752 46.02 -0.70 26.47
CA ASP A 752 46.69 -0.07 27.61
C ASP A 752 45.89 1.11 28.20
N MET A 753 44.65 1.34 27.73
CA MET A 753 43.80 2.41 28.27
C MET A 753 42.42 1.89 28.68
N PRO A 754 42.00 2.11 29.94
CA PRO A 754 40.65 1.78 30.36
C PRO A 754 39.63 2.67 29.63
N PRO A 755 38.40 2.17 29.39
CA PRO A 755 37.34 2.99 28.85
C PRO A 755 36.96 4.13 29.83
N PRO A 756 36.72 5.37 29.35
CA PRO A 756 36.24 6.47 30.18
C PRO A 756 34.79 6.23 30.64
N ALA A 757 34.31 7.08 31.55
CA ALA A 757 32.91 7.01 31.97
C ALA A 757 31.97 7.36 30.79
N PRO A 758 30.89 6.59 30.53
CA PRO A 758 30.06 6.67 29.32
C PRO A 758 29.19 7.95 29.20
N ARG A 759 29.38 8.94 30.07
CA ARG A 759 28.31 9.88 30.43
C ARG A 759 27.93 10.93 29.38
N ARG A 760 28.75 11.18 28.35
CA ARG A 760 28.55 12.32 27.42
C ARG A 760 28.61 11.98 25.93
N GLY A 761 29.11 10.79 25.58
CA GLY A 761 29.49 10.47 24.20
C GLY A 761 28.32 10.42 23.24
N LEU A 762 27.19 9.80 23.64
CA LEU A 762 26.08 9.57 22.72
C LEU A 762 25.41 10.88 22.24
N VAL A 763 25.14 11.81 23.17
CA VAL A 763 24.53 13.11 22.84
C VAL A 763 25.48 13.94 21.98
N VAL A 764 26.77 14.00 22.33
CA VAL A 764 27.77 14.72 21.53
C VAL A 764 27.91 14.11 20.14
N GLN A 765 27.92 12.78 20.03
CA GLN A 765 27.98 12.07 18.74
C GLN A 765 26.80 12.39 17.83
N SER A 766 25.58 12.51 18.39
CA SER A 766 24.39 12.80 17.60
C SER A 766 24.40 14.17 16.93
N GLN A 767 25.17 15.11 17.47
CA GLN A 767 25.32 16.47 16.97
C GLN A 767 26.52 16.63 16.02
N LEU A 768 27.38 15.61 15.87
CA LEU A 768 28.62 15.70 15.09
C LEU A 768 28.36 16.00 13.62
N GLU A 769 27.38 15.34 13.00
CA GLU A 769 27.12 15.48 11.56
C GLU A 769 26.71 16.90 11.18
N VAL A 770 25.82 17.51 11.96
CA VAL A 770 25.39 18.91 11.77
C VAL A 770 26.53 19.87 12.15
N SER A 771 27.16 19.67 13.31
CA SER A 771 28.19 20.58 13.83
C SER A 771 29.49 20.58 13.01
N LEU A 772 29.77 19.49 12.28
CA LEU A 772 30.94 19.35 11.41
C LEU A 772 30.63 19.58 9.93
N ASP A 773 29.41 20.03 9.62
CA ASP A 773 29.07 20.49 8.27
C ASP A 773 29.74 21.84 7.99
N GLY A 774 30.97 21.77 7.46
CA GLY A 774 31.74 22.95 7.12
C GLY A 774 31.08 23.87 6.09
N HIS A 775 30.18 23.37 5.22
CA HIS A 775 29.49 24.26 4.30
C HIS A 775 28.41 25.07 5.01
N LEU A 776 27.58 24.40 5.82
CA LEU A 776 26.58 25.02 6.69
C LEU A 776 27.23 26.08 7.57
N ASN A 777 28.26 25.68 8.32
CA ASN A 777 28.97 26.50 9.27
C ASN A 777 29.60 27.74 8.63
N ARG A 778 30.27 27.60 7.48
CA ARG A 778 30.86 28.75 6.77
C ARG A 778 29.82 29.76 6.32
N THR A 779 28.67 29.27 5.84
CA THR A 779 27.62 30.12 5.29
C THR A 779 26.90 30.87 6.40
N PHE A 780 26.56 30.18 7.51
CA PHE A 780 26.06 30.82 8.73
C PHE A 780 27.05 31.83 9.31
N ALA A 781 28.33 31.46 9.43
CA ALA A 781 29.36 32.35 9.94
C ALA A 781 29.54 33.61 9.07
N ALA A 782 29.41 33.51 7.76
CA ALA A 782 29.47 34.65 6.85
C ALA A 782 28.31 35.62 7.09
N ALA A 783 27.08 35.12 7.15
CA ALA A 783 25.89 35.93 7.44
C ALA A 783 25.96 36.56 8.84
N LEU A 784 26.38 35.78 9.85
CA LEU A 784 26.54 36.25 11.22
C LEU A 784 27.59 37.36 11.34
N ARG A 785 28.75 37.20 10.70
CA ARG A 785 29.76 38.28 10.64
C ARG A 785 29.21 39.51 9.94
N LYS A 786 28.56 39.36 8.78
CA LYS A 786 27.93 40.49 8.08
C LYS A 786 26.92 41.20 8.99
N ALA A 787 26.10 40.47 9.74
CA ALA A 787 25.15 41.03 10.69
C ALA A 787 25.83 41.81 11.84
N ILE A 788 26.92 41.28 12.41
CA ILE A 788 27.70 41.94 13.48
C ILE A 788 28.39 43.21 12.97
N PHE A 789 29.08 43.14 11.84
CA PHE A 789 29.90 44.24 11.31
C PHE A 789 29.08 45.39 10.76
N SER A 790 27.92 45.12 10.17
CA SER A 790 27.02 46.16 9.65
C SER A 790 26.01 46.66 10.69
N HIS A 791 26.11 46.22 11.96
CA HIS A 791 25.22 46.70 13.01
C HIS A 791 25.57 48.15 13.40
N PRO A 792 24.59 49.07 13.53
CA PRO A 792 24.84 50.49 13.81
C PRO A 792 25.59 50.76 15.13
N LYS A 793 25.49 49.82 16.09
CA LYS A 793 26.22 49.89 17.36
C LYS A 793 27.69 49.50 17.15
N HIS A 794 28.56 50.50 17.08
CA HIS A 794 30.02 50.31 16.95
C HIS A 794 30.73 49.77 18.21
N LYS A 795 30.07 49.65 19.37
CA LYS A 795 30.72 49.30 20.65
C LYS A 795 29.89 48.36 21.55
N GLY A 796 29.33 47.29 21.01
CA GLY A 796 28.67 46.26 21.84
C GLY A 796 27.37 45.76 21.24
N VAL A 797 27.47 44.73 20.41
CA VAL A 797 26.36 43.91 19.90
C VAL A 797 26.12 42.76 20.88
N LEU A 798 24.86 42.53 21.25
CA LEU A 798 24.45 41.36 22.02
C LEU A 798 23.80 40.34 21.08
N THR A 799 24.40 39.16 20.97
CA THR A 799 23.85 38.04 20.21
C THR A 799 23.20 37.06 21.17
N LEU A 800 21.91 36.77 20.99
CA LEU A 800 21.23 35.66 21.65
C LEU A 800 21.23 34.48 20.68
N HIS A 801 21.89 33.40 21.05
CA HIS A 801 22.01 32.18 20.27
C HIS A 801 21.19 31.06 20.91
N VAL A 802 20.26 30.47 20.15
CA VAL A 802 19.41 29.36 20.59
C VAL A 802 19.72 28.10 19.79
N GLY A 803 19.89 26.98 20.47
CA GLY A 803 20.35 25.73 19.85
C GLY A 803 21.86 25.70 19.74
N ALA A 804 22.57 26.22 20.75
CA ALA A 804 24.00 26.47 20.63
C ALA A 804 24.85 25.21 20.46
N GLY A 805 24.33 24.03 20.79
CA GLY A 805 25.02 22.75 20.64
C GLY A 805 26.41 22.79 21.30
N ILE A 806 27.44 22.46 20.51
CA ILE A 806 28.84 22.49 20.96
C ILE A 806 29.49 23.90 20.88
N GLY A 807 28.73 24.93 20.53
CA GLY A 807 29.14 26.34 20.63
C GLY A 807 29.92 26.90 19.43
N THR A 808 29.93 26.21 18.29
CA THR A 808 30.71 26.60 17.10
C THR A 808 30.44 28.03 16.65
N LEU A 809 29.18 28.39 16.36
CA LEU A 809 28.85 29.76 15.93
C LEU A 809 28.89 30.78 17.08
N SER A 810 28.66 30.35 18.32
CA SER A 810 28.85 31.21 19.50
C SER A 810 30.29 31.72 19.58
N ILE A 811 31.26 30.84 19.34
CA ILE A 811 32.69 31.19 19.31
C ILE A 811 32.99 32.13 18.15
N VAL A 812 32.44 31.87 16.96
CA VAL A 812 32.58 32.76 15.80
C VAL A 812 32.05 34.17 16.10
N ALA A 813 30.86 34.28 16.69
CA ALA A 813 30.27 35.57 17.05
C ALA A 813 31.13 36.32 18.07
N ALA A 814 31.60 35.63 19.12
CA ALA A 814 32.43 36.21 20.16
C ALA A 814 33.81 36.65 19.63
N ALA A 815 34.39 35.91 18.68
CA ALA A 815 35.67 36.22 18.07
C ALA A 815 35.58 37.28 16.95
N ALA A 816 34.38 37.63 16.47
CA ALA A 816 34.22 38.47 15.27
C ALA A 816 34.85 39.86 15.41
N ARG A 817 34.72 40.50 16.59
CA ARG A 817 35.30 41.82 16.89
C ARG A 817 36.01 41.81 18.25
N PRO A 818 37.30 41.42 18.28
CA PRO A 818 38.10 41.32 19.51
C PRO A 818 38.10 42.60 20.36
N ASP A 819 38.18 43.77 19.71
CA ASP A 819 38.31 45.08 20.38
C ASP A 819 36.96 45.71 20.78
N CYS A 820 35.84 45.02 20.56
CA CYS A 820 34.50 45.48 20.92
C CYS A 820 33.96 44.75 22.14
N SER A 821 33.11 45.41 22.93
CA SER A 821 32.38 44.80 24.07
C SER A 821 31.18 43.95 23.62
N ASP A 822 31.31 43.24 22.50
CA ASP A 822 30.26 42.33 22.02
C ASP A 822 30.22 41.10 22.92
N HIS A 823 29.00 40.62 23.18
CA HIS A 823 28.72 39.51 24.07
C HIS A 823 27.74 38.53 23.43
N VAL A 824 27.89 37.25 23.73
CA VAL A 824 27.01 36.18 23.26
C VAL A 824 26.33 35.54 24.46
N VAL A 825 25.02 35.39 24.40
CA VAL A 825 24.24 34.55 25.33
C VAL A 825 23.81 33.33 24.54
N ALA A 826 24.34 32.17 24.88
CA ALA A 826 24.14 30.92 24.16
C ALA A 826 23.27 29.96 25.00
N CYS A 827 22.12 29.57 24.46
CA CYS A 827 21.13 28.74 25.12
C CYS A 827 21.12 27.34 24.53
N GLU A 828 21.25 26.33 25.39
CA GLU A 828 21.25 24.91 25.01
C GLU A 828 20.55 24.10 26.12
N LYS A 829 19.76 23.10 25.74
CA LYS A 829 19.02 22.25 26.70
C LYS A 829 19.96 21.26 27.38
N SER A 830 20.88 20.70 26.62
CA SER A 830 21.80 19.66 27.10
C SER A 830 22.94 20.23 27.95
N ALA A 831 23.00 19.79 29.20
CA ALA A 831 24.13 20.07 30.10
C ALA A 831 25.47 19.58 29.54
N ASP A 832 25.45 18.45 28.83
CA ASP A 832 26.65 17.84 28.29
C ASP A 832 27.19 18.62 27.09
N LEU A 833 26.32 19.08 26.19
CA LEU A 833 26.70 19.94 25.07
C LEU A 833 27.26 21.28 25.58
N ILE A 834 26.65 21.89 26.60
CA ILE A 834 27.17 23.12 27.23
C ILE A 834 28.56 22.91 27.81
N GLY A 835 28.79 21.82 28.56
CA GLY A 835 30.10 21.55 29.12
C GLY A 835 31.19 21.41 28.05
N VAL A 836 30.84 20.90 26.86
CA VAL A 836 31.73 20.84 25.70
C VAL A 836 31.92 22.22 25.07
N ALA A 837 30.85 22.99 24.91
CA ALA A 837 30.88 24.34 24.37
C ALA A 837 31.74 25.29 25.21
N GLU A 838 31.64 25.21 26.54
CA GLU A 838 32.52 25.95 27.47
C GLU A 838 33.99 25.56 27.35
N ALA A 839 34.27 24.27 27.14
CA ALA A 839 35.63 23.80 26.92
C ALA A 839 36.19 24.33 25.60
N CYS A 840 35.39 24.32 24.53
CA CYS A 840 35.76 24.88 23.23
C CYS A 840 35.94 26.40 23.31
N ALA A 841 35.06 27.12 23.99
CA ALA A 841 35.17 28.57 24.16
C ALA A 841 36.42 28.99 24.95
N ARG A 842 36.80 28.22 25.98
CA ARG A 842 38.06 28.43 26.71
C ARG A 842 39.27 28.15 25.83
N HIS A 843 39.22 27.08 25.05
CA HIS A 843 40.30 26.68 24.14
C HIS A 843 40.53 27.72 23.03
N ASN A 844 39.49 28.45 22.63
CA ASN A 844 39.56 29.57 21.67
C ASN A 844 39.70 30.94 22.34
N GLU A 845 39.96 31.01 23.66
CA GLU A 845 40.20 32.26 24.40
C GLU A 845 39.04 33.28 24.37
N VAL A 846 37.80 32.83 24.13
CA VAL A 846 36.60 33.70 24.05
C VAL A 846 35.60 33.47 25.18
N SER A 847 35.89 32.58 26.14
CA SER A 847 34.94 32.18 27.19
C SER A 847 34.41 33.34 28.03
N ALA A 848 35.18 34.41 28.24
CA ALA A 848 34.73 35.60 28.98
C ALA A 848 33.64 36.41 28.26
N ARG A 849 33.43 36.17 26.96
CA ARG A 849 32.50 36.89 26.07
C ARG A 849 31.25 36.08 25.74
N ILE A 850 31.12 34.89 26.32
CA ILE A 850 29.99 33.99 26.09
C ILE A 850 29.41 33.57 27.44
N SER A 851 28.10 33.76 27.59
CA SER A 851 27.32 33.21 28.70
C SER A 851 26.54 32.01 28.20
N PHE A 852 26.91 30.81 28.64
CA PHE A 852 26.15 29.59 28.33
C PHE A 852 25.01 29.39 29.35
N LEU A 853 23.82 29.10 28.85
CA LEU A 853 22.61 28.91 29.64
C LEU A 853 22.04 27.51 29.38
N GLN A 854 22.02 26.67 30.41
CA GLN A 854 21.39 25.34 30.37
C GLN A 854 19.89 25.45 30.57
N LYS A 855 19.16 25.85 29.53
CA LYS A 855 17.70 26.01 29.55
C LYS A 855 17.11 25.75 28.17
N ASP A 856 15.86 25.30 28.16
CA ASP A 856 15.00 25.48 26.99
C ASP A 856 14.72 26.97 26.81
N ALA A 857 14.95 27.51 25.61
CA ALA A 857 14.79 28.94 25.34
C ALA A 857 13.35 29.45 25.59
N ARG A 858 12.34 28.56 25.53
CA ARG A 858 10.93 28.88 25.88
C ARG A 858 10.73 29.19 27.37
N ASN A 859 11.68 28.76 28.22
CA ASN A 859 11.63 28.96 29.66
C ASN A 859 12.52 30.13 30.14
N LEU A 860 13.16 30.86 29.23
CA LEU A 860 13.92 32.07 29.57
C LEU A 860 12.98 33.17 30.09
N ARG A 861 13.53 34.07 30.92
CA ARG A 861 12.84 35.21 31.53
C ARG A 861 13.67 36.49 31.33
N ALA A 862 13.14 37.44 30.57
CA ALA A 862 13.92 38.56 30.03
C ALA A 862 14.73 39.39 31.05
N HIS A 863 14.29 39.46 32.30
CA HIS A 863 14.93 40.23 33.38
C HIS A 863 15.89 39.41 34.25
N GLU A 864 15.96 38.09 34.08
CA GLU A 864 16.85 37.20 34.84
C GLU A 864 18.12 36.88 34.03
N GLU A 865 17.99 36.47 32.76
CA GLU A 865 19.14 35.96 32.00
C GLU A 865 19.80 36.97 31.05
N LEU A 866 19.11 38.05 30.65
CA LEU A 866 19.64 39.06 29.74
C LEU A 866 19.81 40.39 30.46
N SER A 867 21.04 40.94 30.43
CA SER A 867 21.32 42.29 30.95
C SER A 867 20.70 43.41 30.12
N ARG A 868 20.39 43.13 28.85
CA ARG A 868 19.68 44.01 27.91
C ARG A 868 19.12 43.19 26.76
N LYS A 869 18.25 43.79 25.95
CA LYS A 869 17.69 43.16 24.75
C LYS A 869 18.78 42.84 23.70
N ALA A 870 18.64 41.70 23.05
CA ALA A 870 19.52 41.21 22.00
C ALA A 870 19.34 42.00 20.69
N ASP A 871 20.47 42.26 20.03
CA ASP A 871 20.57 42.94 18.75
C ASP A 871 20.53 41.94 17.57
N ILE A 872 21.03 40.72 17.82
CA ILE A 872 21.00 39.59 16.88
C ILE A 872 20.39 38.39 17.58
N LEU A 873 19.47 37.72 16.91
CA LEU A 873 18.90 36.43 17.30
C LEU A 873 19.41 35.38 16.31
N LEU A 874 20.28 34.48 16.78
CA LEU A 874 20.82 33.37 16.01
C LEU A 874 20.09 32.08 16.41
N LEU A 875 19.56 31.35 15.43
CA LEU A 875 18.80 30.12 15.63
C LEU A 875 19.42 29.00 14.79
N GLU A 876 19.98 27.99 15.46
CA GLU A 876 20.50 26.76 14.84
C GLU A 876 19.57 25.55 15.07
N CYS A 877 18.38 25.76 15.65
CA CYS A 877 17.36 24.73 15.87
C CYS A 877 16.59 24.39 14.58
N ILE A 878 17.26 23.71 13.64
CA ILE A 878 16.72 23.38 12.32
C ILE A 878 16.93 21.87 12.06
N ASP A 879 15.86 21.17 11.71
CA ASP A 879 15.87 19.76 11.33
C ASP A 879 15.58 19.56 9.83
N HIS A 880 15.45 18.32 9.37
CA HIS A 880 15.08 17.99 7.97
C HIS A 880 13.67 18.48 7.59
N THR A 881 12.85 18.90 8.57
CA THR A 881 11.53 19.49 8.35
C THR A 881 11.50 21.03 8.47
N LEU A 882 12.67 21.66 8.68
CA LEU A 882 12.86 23.09 8.99
C LEU A 882 12.32 23.53 10.37
N ILE A 883 11.12 23.10 10.73
CA ILE A 883 10.38 23.59 11.91
C ILE A 883 10.29 22.57 13.06
N GLY A 884 10.72 21.33 12.86
CA GLY A 884 10.49 20.22 13.79
C GLY A 884 11.15 20.41 15.16
N ASP A 885 12.26 21.13 15.20
CA ASP A 885 12.94 21.51 16.44
C ASP A 885 12.31 22.71 17.17
N GLY A 886 11.22 23.27 16.63
CA GLY A 886 10.39 24.29 17.27
C GLY A 886 10.88 25.73 17.06
N ILE A 887 11.62 26.00 15.98
CA ILE A 887 12.16 27.35 15.66
C ILE A 887 11.10 28.45 15.74
N LEU A 888 9.87 28.21 15.27
CA LEU A 888 8.78 29.19 15.29
C LEU A 888 8.35 29.54 16.72
N HIS A 889 8.27 28.55 17.61
CA HIS A 889 7.94 28.77 19.02
C HIS A 889 9.04 29.57 19.74
N TYR A 890 10.32 29.32 19.42
CA TYR A 890 11.42 30.10 19.97
C TYR A 890 11.34 31.56 19.55
N VAL A 891 11.12 31.81 18.27
CA VAL A 891 11.02 33.17 17.76
C VAL A 891 9.84 33.91 18.38
N GLN A 892 8.65 33.29 18.42
CA GLN A 892 7.45 33.89 19.00
C GLN A 892 7.67 34.29 20.47
N HIS A 893 8.28 33.41 21.28
CA HIS A 893 8.58 33.69 22.68
C HIS A 893 9.64 34.80 22.84
N LEU A 894 10.75 34.72 22.10
CA LEU A 894 11.88 35.64 22.27
C LEU A 894 11.60 37.05 21.72
N ARG A 895 10.64 37.18 20.80
CA ARG A 895 10.12 38.48 20.37
C ARG A 895 9.35 39.19 21.49
N GLN A 896 8.84 38.47 22.49
CA GLN A 896 8.16 39.02 23.67
C GLN A 896 9.14 39.52 24.74
N GLY A 897 10.05 40.43 24.35
CA GLY A 897 10.86 41.21 25.30
C GLY A 897 12.33 40.84 25.42
N PHE A 898 12.84 39.82 24.73
CA PHE A 898 14.27 39.47 24.71
C PHE A 898 15.05 40.17 23.61
N THR A 899 14.36 40.59 22.54
CA THR A 899 14.96 41.17 21.35
C THR A 899 14.61 42.65 21.20
N THR A 900 15.49 43.40 20.54
CA THR A 900 15.21 44.78 20.13
C THR A 900 14.18 44.83 19.00
N ALA A 901 13.54 45.99 18.78
CA ALA A 901 12.59 46.14 17.67
C ALA A 901 13.26 45.91 16.30
N SER A 902 14.53 46.31 16.16
CA SER A 902 15.35 46.17 14.96
C SER A 902 16.28 44.95 15.01
N VAL A 903 15.92 43.91 15.77
CA VAL A 903 16.73 42.69 15.88
C VAL A 903 16.94 42.09 14.50
N ARG A 904 18.15 41.59 14.24
CA ARG A 904 18.43 40.77 13.06
C ARG A 904 18.27 39.31 13.43
N ILE A 905 17.39 38.60 12.73
CA ILE A 905 17.15 37.18 12.95
C ILE A 905 17.92 36.40 11.89
N LEU A 906 18.67 35.40 12.31
CA LEU A 906 19.44 34.50 11.45
C LEU A 906 19.06 33.06 11.79
N PRO A 907 18.45 32.30 10.87
CA PRO A 907 17.95 32.71 9.54
C PRO A 907 16.85 33.78 9.59
N ALA A 908 16.68 34.53 8.50
CA ALA A 908 15.61 35.53 8.36
C ALA A 908 14.29 34.90 7.90
N ALA A 909 14.35 33.91 6.99
CA ALA A 909 13.19 33.19 6.50
C ALA A 909 13.55 31.78 6.02
N GLY A 910 12.54 30.94 5.80
CA GLY A 910 12.69 29.63 5.16
C GLY A 910 11.57 29.34 4.18
N VAL A 911 11.92 28.83 3.00
CA VAL A 911 10.96 28.43 1.95
C VAL A 911 10.97 26.91 1.85
N MET A 912 9.88 26.28 2.25
CA MET A 912 9.70 24.83 2.14
C MET A 912 9.22 24.47 0.74
N LYS A 913 9.89 23.50 0.12
CA LYS A 913 9.63 23.00 -1.23
C LYS A 913 9.17 21.55 -1.20
N GLY A 914 8.41 21.16 -2.21
CA GLY A 914 7.84 19.83 -2.38
C GLY A 914 8.03 19.28 -3.78
N MET A 915 8.08 17.95 -3.86
CA MET A 915 8.03 17.19 -5.10
C MET A 915 7.29 15.88 -4.89
N LEU A 916 6.26 15.61 -5.71
CA LEU A 916 5.59 14.32 -5.72
C LEU A 916 6.48 13.28 -6.39
N VAL A 917 6.58 12.09 -5.80
CA VAL A 917 7.38 10.98 -6.32
C VAL A 917 6.61 9.67 -6.30
N GLU A 918 6.97 8.80 -7.24
CA GLU A 918 6.71 7.37 -7.19
C GLU A 918 7.90 6.70 -6.51
N MET A 919 7.68 6.06 -5.36
CA MET A 919 8.71 5.33 -4.61
C MET A 919 8.09 4.01 -4.13
N ARG A 920 8.29 2.95 -4.93
CA ARG A 920 7.57 1.66 -4.85
C ARG A 920 8.52 0.47 -4.75
N THR A 921 8.07 -0.64 -4.14
CA THR A 921 8.81 -1.92 -4.19
C THR A 921 8.69 -2.56 -5.57
N GLY A 922 7.49 -2.54 -6.15
CA GLY A 922 7.21 -3.14 -7.46
C GLY A 922 7.40 -4.66 -7.46
N GLU A 923 7.96 -5.17 -8.57
CA GLU A 923 8.28 -6.59 -8.76
C GLU A 923 9.79 -6.79 -8.58
N LEU A 924 10.18 -7.67 -7.64
CA LEU A 924 11.57 -8.03 -7.38
C LEU A 924 11.78 -9.50 -7.74
N HIS A 925 12.68 -9.80 -8.68
CA HIS A 925 12.96 -11.17 -9.14
C HIS A 925 11.72 -12.00 -9.55
N GLY A 926 10.69 -11.39 -10.13
CA GLY A 926 9.46 -12.12 -10.50
C GLY A 926 8.41 -12.22 -9.39
N VAL A 927 8.71 -11.66 -8.21
CA VAL A 927 7.82 -11.63 -7.04
C VAL A 927 7.23 -10.24 -6.88
N ASP A 928 5.90 -10.15 -6.94
CA ASP A 928 5.17 -8.91 -6.64
C ASP A 928 5.29 -8.58 -5.15
N MET A 929 6.04 -7.53 -4.83
CA MET A 929 6.27 -7.06 -3.48
C MET A 929 5.41 -5.85 -3.10
N THR A 930 4.48 -5.42 -3.98
CA THR A 930 3.65 -4.21 -3.76
C THR A 930 2.79 -4.28 -2.50
N MET A 931 2.49 -5.47 -1.98
CA MET A 931 1.80 -5.63 -0.69
C MET A 931 2.58 -5.02 0.48
N ALA A 932 3.91 -4.93 0.36
CA ALA A 932 4.78 -4.33 1.34
C ALA A 932 4.67 -2.79 1.34
N ASP A 933 4.26 -2.18 0.22
CA ASP A 933 4.07 -0.73 0.07
C ASP A 933 3.01 -0.19 1.05
N ALA A 934 2.02 -1.01 1.42
CA ALA A 934 0.96 -0.68 2.37
C ALA A 934 1.46 -0.28 3.77
N TYR A 935 2.69 -0.66 4.13
CA TYR A 935 3.28 -0.42 5.44
C TYR A 935 4.29 0.74 5.46
N ARG A 936 4.44 1.47 4.34
CA ARG A 936 5.34 2.62 4.24
C ARG A 936 4.80 3.91 4.86
N TRP A 937 3.48 4.03 4.94
CA TRP A 937 2.84 5.23 5.48
C TRP A 937 3.21 5.51 6.94
N SER A 938 3.51 6.78 7.23
CA SER A 938 3.74 7.32 8.57
C SER A 938 3.25 8.76 8.67
N LYS A 939 2.74 9.15 9.85
CA LYS A 939 2.50 10.56 10.18
C LYS A 939 3.80 11.39 10.19
N GLU A 940 4.93 10.77 10.53
CA GLU A 940 6.24 11.42 10.55
C GLU A 940 6.80 11.66 9.14
N VAL A 941 7.33 12.86 8.92
CA VAL A 941 8.27 13.14 7.82
C VAL A 941 9.64 12.62 8.23
N ARG A 942 10.26 11.80 7.39
CA ARG A 942 11.55 11.13 7.70
C ARG A 942 12.71 11.76 6.96
N PRO A 943 13.91 11.79 7.54
CA PRO A 943 15.10 12.18 6.80
C PRO A 943 15.41 11.18 5.69
N ILE A 944 15.82 11.67 4.53
CA ILE A 944 16.28 10.91 3.37
C ILE A 944 17.36 11.69 2.63
N HIS A 945 18.31 10.98 2.03
CA HIS A 945 19.28 11.53 1.08
C HIS A 945 18.88 11.07 -0.32
N LEU A 946 18.05 11.85 -1.00
CA LEU A 946 17.46 11.48 -2.29
C LEU A 946 18.51 11.36 -3.39
N GLU A 947 19.58 12.16 -3.31
CA GLU A 947 20.72 12.13 -4.24
C GLU A 947 21.45 10.77 -4.28
N ARG A 948 21.21 9.90 -3.29
CA ARG A 948 21.79 8.56 -3.20
C ARG A 948 20.83 7.45 -3.63
N LYS A 949 19.63 7.81 -4.05
CA LYS A 949 18.53 6.89 -4.32
C LYS A 949 17.94 7.08 -5.71
N GLU A 950 18.74 7.50 -6.70
CA GLU A 950 18.29 7.81 -8.06
C GLU A 950 17.47 6.69 -8.71
N ASP A 951 17.81 5.42 -8.46
CA ASP A 951 17.07 4.26 -8.98
C ASP A 951 15.84 3.87 -8.17
N ALA A 952 15.65 4.45 -6.98
CA ALA A 952 14.59 4.07 -6.05
C ALA A 952 13.32 4.91 -6.18
N TYR A 953 13.34 6.00 -6.95
CA TYR A 953 12.17 6.86 -7.14
C TYR A 953 12.04 7.38 -8.57
N VAL A 954 10.81 7.79 -8.92
CA VAL A 954 10.51 8.52 -10.15
C VAL A 954 9.86 9.83 -9.78
N GLN A 955 10.41 10.94 -10.27
CA GLN A 955 9.81 12.27 -10.10
C GLN A 955 8.46 12.35 -10.83
N MET A 956 7.39 12.70 -10.13
CA MET A 956 6.01 12.74 -10.65
C MET A 956 5.49 14.16 -10.90
N SER A 957 6.06 15.17 -10.26
CA SER A 957 5.72 16.60 -10.45
C SER A 957 6.97 17.44 -10.65
N ASP A 958 6.80 18.68 -11.14
CA ASP A 958 7.82 19.72 -10.96
C ASP A 958 7.92 20.11 -9.47
N VAL A 959 8.95 20.87 -9.12
CA VAL A 959 9.14 21.41 -7.77
C VAL A 959 8.12 22.53 -7.51
N PHE A 960 7.50 22.52 -6.33
CA PHE A 960 6.57 23.56 -5.89
C PHE A 960 6.89 24.05 -4.48
N ASP A 961 6.50 25.29 -4.17
CA ASP A 961 6.60 25.83 -2.81
C ASP A 961 5.39 25.38 -1.99
N ILE A 962 5.62 25.05 -0.72
CA ILE A 962 4.58 24.59 0.22
C ILE A 962 4.29 25.67 1.24
N PHE A 963 5.29 26.05 2.04
CA PHE A 963 5.18 27.06 3.09
C PHE A 963 6.32 28.06 2.97
N VAL A 964 6.03 29.32 3.27
CA VAL A 964 7.04 30.37 3.45
C VAL A 964 6.97 30.84 4.89
N PHE A 965 8.05 30.62 5.63
CA PHE A 965 8.18 31.03 7.03
C PHE A 965 9.00 32.31 7.10
N ASP A 966 8.35 33.44 7.39
CA ASP A 966 9.03 34.68 7.78
C ASP A 966 9.26 34.67 9.29
N PHE A 967 10.52 34.60 9.73
CA PHE A 967 10.83 34.57 11.15
C PHE A 967 10.67 35.95 11.81
N ALA A 968 10.53 37.05 11.06
CA ALA A 968 10.15 38.33 11.67
C ALA A 968 8.69 38.32 12.18
N ASP A 969 7.81 37.55 11.53
CA ASP A 969 6.39 37.35 11.84
C ASP A 969 6.09 35.86 12.11
N ALA A 970 6.83 35.26 13.05
CA ALA A 970 6.68 33.83 13.35
C ALA A 970 5.27 33.50 13.89
N ARG A 971 4.51 32.73 13.09
CA ARG A 971 3.17 32.22 13.41
C ARG A 971 3.23 30.77 13.84
N VAL A 972 2.60 30.46 14.97
CA VAL A 972 2.51 29.09 15.52
C VAL A 972 1.08 28.55 15.46
N GLU A 973 0.13 29.35 14.99
CA GLU A 973 -1.22 28.93 14.75
C GLU A 973 -1.28 27.85 13.66
N GLN A 974 -2.37 27.09 13.65
CA GLN A 974 -2.58 26.10 12.61
C GLN A 974 -2.68 26.78 11.24
N GLN A 975 -1.82 26.37 10.32
CA GLN A 975 -1.82 26.80 8.92
C GLN A 975 -2.18 25.60 8.04
N ILE A 976 -3.02 25.82 7.04
CA ILE A 976 -3.45 24.82 6.08
C ILE A 976 -3.34 25.44 4.70
N GLU A 977 -2.59 24.81 3.82
CA GLU A 977 -2.42 25.17 2.41
C GLU A 977 -3.02 24.07 1.54
N GLU A 978 -3.84 24.46 0.57
CA GLU A 978 -4.37 23.56 -0.45
C GLU A 978 -3.65 23.84 -1.77
N LEU A 979 -2.89 22.86 -2.25
CA LEU A 979 -2.02 22.97 -3.41
C LEU A 979 -2.55 22.09 -4.54
N GLU A 980 -2.71 22.67 -5.73
CA GLU A 980 -3.04 21.94 -6.94
C GLU A 980 -1.75 21.57 -7.70
N VAL A 981 -1.25 20.36 -7.46
CA VAL A 981 0.04 19.92 -8.02
C VAL A 981 -0.18 19.16 -9.33
N ILE A 982 0.41 19.66 -10.42
CA ILE A 982 0.30 19.05 -11.74
C ILE A 982 1.36 17.95 -11.91
N CYS A 983 0.92 16.74 -12.29
CA CYS A 983 1.81 15.63 -12.58
C CYS A 983 2.45 15.76 -13.98
N SER A 984 3.77 15.68 -14.05
CA SER A 984 4.53 15.86 -15.29
C SER A 984 4.59 14.60 -16.17
N ARG A 985 4.14 13.44 -15.64
CA ARG A 985 4.15 12.15 -16.33
C ARG A 985 3.05 11.20 -15.85
N ASP A 986 2.81 10.15 -16.64
CA ASP A 986 2.00 9.00 -16.23
C ASP A 986 2.74 8.20 -15.16
N GLY A 987 2.03 7.71 -14.14
CA GLY A 987 2.62 6.88 -13.08
C GLY A 987 1.79 6.86 -11.82
N ILE A 988 2.43 6.64 -10.68
CA ILE A 988 1.77 6.52 -9.38
C ILE A 988 2.38 7.48 -8.38
N VAL A 989 1.59 8.42 -7.88
CA VAL A 989 1.98 9.27 -6.76
C VAL A 989 1.84 8.45 -5.48
N SER A 990 2.97 8.20 -4.81
CA SER A 990 3.03 7.43 -3.55
C SER A 990 3.63 8.21 -2.38
N ALA A 991 4.49 9.19 -2.66
CA ALA A 991 5.16 9.96 -1.62
C ALA A 991 5.38 11.42 -2.03
N LEU A 992 5.64 12.25 -1.03
CA LEU A 992 6.07 13.63 -1.13
C LEU A 992 7.47 13.73 -0.53
N VAL A 993 8.42 14.23 -1.31
CA VAL A 993 9.72 14.68 -0.80
C VAL A 993 9.64 16.17 -0.55
N ILE A 994 10.14 16.61 0.61
CA ILE A 994 10.24 18.01 1.00
C ILE A 994 11.69 18.39 1.31
N TRP A 995 12.02 19.65 1.08
CA TRP A 995 13.27 20.27 1.51
C TRP A 995 13.04 21.77 1.69
N PHE A 996 14.08 22.55 2.00
CA PHE A 996 13.92 23.98 2.19
C PHE A 996 15.11 24.80 1.71
N ASP A 997 14.81 26.04 1.32
CA ASP A 997 15.78 27.10 1.14
C ASP A 997 15.73 28.00 2.37
N LEU A 998 16.85 28.10 3.07
CA LEU A 998 17.03 28.92 4.25
C LEU A 998 17.66 30.26 3.86
N ILE A 999 16.90 31.33 4.02
CA ILE A 999 17.33 32.69 3.71
C ILE A 999 17.97 33.25 4.97
N LEU A 1000 19.30 33.36 4.97
CA LEU A 1000 20.04 33.96 6.09
C LEU A 1000 19.96 35.48 6.03
N ASP A 1001 20.14 36.06 4.84
CA ASP A 1001 19.90 37.47 4.56
C ASP A 1001 19.54 37.67 3.07
N GLU A 1002 19.50 38.92 2.60
CA GLU A 1002 19.14 39.28 1.22
C GLU A 1002 20.05 38.66 0.13
N GLU A 1003 21.26 38.23 0.48
CA GLU A 1003 22.27 37.73 -0.47
C GLU A 1003 22.66 36.26 -0.20
N ILE A 1004 22.47 35.78 1.03
CA ILE A 1004 22.97 34.48 1.48
C ILE A 1004 21.80 33.53 1.71
N VAL A 1005 21.72 32.51 0.85
CA VAL A 1005 20.74 31.43 0.91
C VAL A 1005 21.45 30.09 1.01
N ILE A 1006 20.93 29.22 1.85
CA ILE A 1006 21.36 27.82 2.00
C ILE A 1006 20.22 26.92 1.53
N SER A 1007 20.49 25.88 0.75
CA SER A 1007 19.45 24.96 0.27
C SER A 1007 19.75 23.52 0.66
N THR A 1008 18.73 22.79 1.10
CA THR A 1008 18.77 21.32 1.30
C THR A 1008 18.30 20.54 0.07
N SER A 1009 18.20 21.19 -1.09
CA SER A 1009 17.70 20.60 -2.33
C SER A 1009 18.44 19.32 -2.74
N PRO A 1010 17.71 18.28 -3.22
CA PRO A 1010 18.32 17.06 -3.74
C PRO A 1010 18.98 17.26 -5.12
N PHE A 1011 18.81 18.42 -5.76
CA PHE A 1011 19.38 18.76 -7.07
C PHE A 1011 20.66 19.61 -6.97
N GLY A 1012 21.11 19.90 -5.76
CA GLY A 1012 22.32 20.69 -5.50
C GLY A 1012 23.60 19.93 -5.82
N ASP A 1013 24.72 20.63 -5.68
CA ASP A 1013 26.05 20.00 -5.70
C ASP A 1013 26.16 19.02 -4.52
N PRO A 1014 26.38 17.70 -4.74
CA PRO A 1014 26.54 16.71 -3.68
C PRO A 1014 27.63 17.07 -2.66
N SER A 1015 28.66 17.83 -3.09
CA SER A 1015 29.73 18.30 -2.20
C SER A 1015 29.33 19.47 -1.29
N ARG A 1016 28.18 20.07 -1.57
CA ARG A 1016 27.54 21.15 -0.79
C ARG A 1016 26.24 20.69 -0.13
N THR A 1017 25.85 19.44 -0.33
CA THR A 1017 24.61 18.90 0.23
C THR A 1017 24.76 18.84 1.74
N LEU A 1018 23.84 19.51 2.43
CA LEU A 1018 23.84 19.64 3.87
C LEU A 1018 23.61 18.28 4.54
N GLY A 1019 24.25 18.06 5.68
CA GLY A 1019 24.04 16.86 6.51
C GLY A 1019 22.59 16.66 7.00
N LEU A 1020 21.73 17.68 6.88
CA LEU A 1020 20.31 17.61 7.24
C LEU A 1020 19.46 16.77 6.25
N GLY A 1021 19.91 16.59 5.00
CA GLY A 1021 19.17 15.85 3.98
C GLY A 1021 17.81 16.46 3.62
N GLN A 1022 16.91 15.64 3.07
CA GLN A 1022 15.53 15.98 2.73
C GLN A 1022 14.55 15.26 3.66
N GLY A 1023 13.30 15.72 3.69
CA GLY A 1023 12.18 15.01 4.31
C GLY A 1023 11.43 14.16 3.29
N ILE A 1024 10.97 12.97 3.66
CA ILE A 1024 10.02 12.17 2.88
C ILE A 1024 8.82 11.76 3.73
N THR A 1025 7.64 11.88 3.15
CA THR A 1025 6.40 11.34 3.70
C THR A 1025 5.62 10.60 2.63
N TYR A 1026 4.92 9.55 3.03
CA TYR A 1026 4.03 8.81 2.13
C TYR A 1026 2.62 9.38 2.28
N LEU A 1027 1.90 9.54 1.17
CA LEU A 1027 0.62 10.28 1.16
C LEU A 1027 -0.59 9.37 1.47
N GLN A 1028 -1.71 9.98 1.87
CA GLN A 1028 -3.01 9.31 1.97
C GLN A 1028 -4.00 9.88 0.95
N PRO A 1029 -4.81 9.04 0.25
CA PRO A 1029 -4.77 7.57 0.27
C PRO A 1029 -3.44 7.05 -0.30
N ALA A 1030 -3.07 5.83 0.08
CA ALA A 1030 -1.70 5.31 -0.04
C ALA A 1030 -1.08 5.49 -1.45
N GLU A 1031 -1.88 5.38 -2.51
CA GLU A 1031 -1.41 5.50 -3.89
C GLU A 1031 -2.48 6.05 -4.83
N CYS A 1032 -2.09 7.05 -5.64
CA CYS A 1032 -2.93 7.61 -6.70
C CYS A 1032 -2.25 7.35 -8.05
N ARG A 1033 -2.89 6.55 -8.91
CA ARG A 1033 -2.46 6.41 -10.31
C ARG A 1033 -2.91 7.64 -11.09
N VAL A 1034 -1.99 8.30 -11.75
CA VAL A 1034 -2.20 9.58 -12.44
C VAL A 1034 -1.77 9.50 -13.90
N LYS A 1035 -2.43 10.31 -14.74
CA LYS A 1035 -1.97 10.62 -16.10
C LYS A 1035 -1.16 11.91 -16.10
N ARG A 1036 -0.27 12.05 -17.08
CA ARG A 1036 0.43 13.31 -17.34
C ARG A 1036 -0.60 14.44 -17.51
N GLY A 1037 -0.40 15.52 -16.78
CA GLY A 1037 -1.30 16.68 -16.74
C GLY A 1037 -2.42 16.57 -15.71
N ALA A 1038 -2.59 15.42 -15.03
CA ALA A 1038 -3.53 15.29 -13.94
C ALA A 1038 -3.10 16.16 -12.75
N THR A 1039 -4.08 16.73 -12.05
CA THR A 1039 -3.87 17.56 -10.87
C THR A 1039 -4.14 16.75 -9.60
N VAL A 1040 -3.16 16.71 -8.70
CA VAL A 1040 -3.26 16.12 -7.37
C VAL A 1040 -3.50 17.23 -6.35
N PRO A 1041 -4.67 17.28 -5.68
CA PRO A 1041 -4.98 18.28 -4.66
C PRO A 1041 -4.32 17.88 -3.33
N LEU A 1042 -3.13 18.41 -3.09
CA LEU A 1042 -2.37 18.18 -1.86
C LEU A 1042 -2.80 19.17 -0.77
N VAL A 1043 -3.11 18.67 0.41
CA VAL A 1043 -3.33 19.48 1.61
C VAL A 1043 -2.09 19.37 2.48
N ALA A 1044 -1.44 20.51 2.72
CA ALA A 1044 -0.33 20.63 3.66
C ALA A 1044 -0.83 21.37 4.90
N ALA A 1045 -0.53 20.84 6.09
CA ALA A 1045 -0.91 21.46 7.35
C ALA A 1045 0.26 21.51 8.33
N THR A 1046 0.32 22.56 9.13
CA THR A 1046 1.27 22.70 10.24
C THR A 1046 0.64 23.38 11.45
N ASN A 1047 1.18 23.11 12.63
CA ASN A 1047 0.85 23.76 13.90
C ASN A 1047 2.06 24.49 14.53
N GLY A 1048 3.08 24.81 13.73
CA GLY A 1048 4.30 25.46 14.19
C GLY A 1048 5.46 24.53 14.56
N SER A 1049 5.21 23.23 14.72
CA SER A 1049 6.27 22.22 14.97
C SER A 1049 6.06 20.87 14.27
N GLU A 1050 4.81 20.53 13.91
CA GLU A 1050 4.50 19.32 13.14
C GLU A 1050 4.07 19.67 11.72
N LEU A 1051 4.34 18.75 10.78
CA LEU A 1051 3.85 18.79 9.41
C LEU A 1051 2.92 17.60 9.16
N ALA A 1052 1.86 17.83 8.41
CA ALA A 1052 0.94 16.79 7.93
C ALA A 1052 0.61 17.04 6.46
N PHE A 1053 0.56 15.95 5.69
CA PHE A 1053 0.31 15.99 4.25
C PHE A 1053 -0.71 14.92 3.87
N THR A 1054 -1.77 15.32 3.17
CA THR A 1054 -2.83 14.41 2.68
C THR A 1054 -3.29 14.82 1.30
N ILE A 1055 -3.88 13.90 0.54
CA ILE A 1055 -4.54 14.21 -0.74
C ILE A 1055 -6.03 14.41 -0.45
N ASN A 1056 -6.59 15.52 -0.93
CA ASN A 1056 -8.02 15.79 -0.84
C ASN A 1056 -8.78 14.96 -1.88
N GLU A 1057 -9.26 13.77 -1.48
CA GLU A 1057 -9.97 12.85 -2.39
C GLU A 1057 -11.21 13.48 -3.04
N ASP A 1058 -11.89 14.41 -2.37
CA ASP A 1058 -13.10 15.06 -2.88
C ASP A 1058 -12.82 16.02 -4.04
N LYS A 1059 -11.59 16.54 -4.12
CA LYS A 1059 -11.15 17.50 -5.14
C LYS A 1059 -10.36 16.85 -6.29
N LEU A 1060 -10.15 15.53 -6.26
CA LEU A 1060 -9.52 14.82 -7.38
C LEU A 1060 -10.37 15.03 -8.65
N THR A 1061 -9.81 15.75 -9.63
CA THR A 1061 -10.50 16.07 -10.89
C THR A 1061 -10.89 14.79 -11.65
N ARG A 1062 -11.99 14.86 -12.41
CA ARG A 1062 -12.64 13.79 -13.22
C ARG A 1062 -12.14 12.38 -12.87
N LYS A 1063 -12.93 11.62 -12.09
CA LYS A 1063 -12.70 10.21 -11.68
C LYS A 1063 -12.20 9.23 -12.78
N SER A 1064 -12.18 9.63 -14.05
CA SER A 1064 -11.59 8.90 -15.18
C SER A 1064 -10.06 9.03 -15.31
N GLU A 1065 -9.40 10.04 -14.73
CA GLU A 1065 -7.97 10.35 -14.93
C GLU A 1065 -7.09 10.02 -13.71
N VAL A 1066 -7.69 9.90 -12.53
CA VAL A 1066 -7.02 9.46 -11.31
C VAL A 1066 -7.74 8.24 -10.72
N GLU A 1067 -7.00 7.15 -10.53
CA GLU A 1067 -7.48 5.93 -9.89
C GLU A 1067 -6.84 5.80 -8.50
N THR A 1068 -7.64 5.90 -7.44
CA THR A 1068 -7.17 5.64 -6.07
C THR A 1068 -7.07 4.14 -5.84
N MET A 1069 -5.85 3.67 -5.53
CA MET A 1069 -5.62 2.25 -5.30
C MET A 1069 -6.07 1.89 -3.88
N ARG A 1070 -6.86 0.81 -3.77
CA ARG A 1070 -7.27 0.22 -2.48
C ARG A 1070 -6.18 -0.69 -1.93
N THR A 1071 -4.94 -0.23 -1.86
CA THR A 1071 -3.93 -0.92 -1.03
C THR A 1071 -4.30 -0.66 0.43
N THR A 1072 -4.26 -1.71 1.26
CA THR A 1072 -4.78 -1.70 2.62
C THR A 1072 -4.21 -0.53 3.42
N ARG A 1073 -5.10 0.37 3.86
CA ARG A 1073 -4.79 1.47 4.77
C ARG A 1073 -4.03 0.91 5.98
N PHE A 1074 -3.00 1.64 6.41
CA PHE A 1074 -2.41 1.50 7.74
C PHE A 1074 -3.53 1.29 8.77
N ASP A 1075 -3.45 0.26 9.62
CA ASP A 1075 -4.50 -0.03 10.60
C ASP A 1075 -4.47 1.06 11.69
N PRO A 1076 -5.49 1.95 11.75
CA PRO A 1076 -5.46 3.14 12.60
C PRO A 1076 -5.40 2.80 14.11
N ARG A 1077 -5.67 1.55 14.50
CA ARG A 1077 -5.51 1.10 15.89
C ARG A 1077 -4.05 1.17 16.37
N TRP A 1078 -3.08 1.07 15.46
CA TRP A 1078 -1.66 1.19 15.80
C TRP A 1078 -1.27 2.61 16.19
N GLU A 1079 -1.86 3.62 15.57
CA GLU A 1079 -1.64 5.01 15.93
C GLU A 1079 -2.29 5.34 17.28
N GLY A 1080 -3.48 4.77 17.54
CA GLY A 1080 -4.07 4.80 18.88
C GLY A 1080 -3.19 4.13 19.94
N ALA A 1081 -2.64 2.94 19.64
CA ALA A 1081 -1.74 2.24 20.55
C ALA A 1081 -0.43 3.03 20.79
N ARG A 1082 0.15 3.60 19.74
CA ARG A 1082 1.34 4.46 19.84
C ARG A 1082 1.07 5.72 20.65
N ALA A 1083 -0.01 6.45 20.39
CA ALA A 1083 -0.36 7.65 21.14
C ALA A 1083 -0.55 7.34 22.63
N ASN A 1084 -1.19 6.22 22.96
CA ASN A 1084 -1.32 5.76 24.35
C ASN A 1084 0.04 5.44 25.00
N LEU A 1085 0.97 4.87 24.24
CA LEU A 1085 2.33 4.58 24.71
C LEU A 1085 3.16 5.85 24.90
N ASP A 1086 3.06 6.81 23.99
CA ASP A 1086 3.72 8.12 24.09
C ASP A 1086 3.20 8.90 25.31
N ASP A 1087 1.89 8.87 25.58
CA ASP A 1087 1.30 9.47 26.76
C ASP A 1087 1.71 8.78 28.06
N ALA A 1088 1.77 7.44 28.07
CA ALA A 1088 2.31 6.69 29.19
C ALA A 1088 3.78 7.03 29.45
N TRP A 1089 4.57 7.18 28.38
CA TRP A 1089 5.97 7.56 28.43
C TRP A 1089 6.19 8.97 28.99
N LYS A 1090 5.42 9.96 28.52
CA LYS A 1090 5.45 11.33 29.07
C LYS A 1090 5.17 11.33 30.57
N LYS A 1091 4.19 10.56 31.04
CA LYS A 1091 3.89 10.43 32.48
C LYS A 1091 5.06 9.83 33.26
N ILE A 1092 5.75 8.84 32.68
CA ILE A 1092 6.93 8.22 33.26
C ILE A 1092 8.09 9.24 33.39
N LEU A 1093 8.37 10.00 32.34
CA LEU A 1093 9.39 11.05 32.34
C LEU A 1093 9.09 12.14 33.39
N THR A 1094 7.83 12.60 33.46
CA THR A 1094 7.41 13.57 34.46
C THR A 1094 7.65 13.06 35.88
N ASN A 1095 7.35 11.80 36.17
CA ASN A 1095 7.55 11.22 37.49
C ASN A 1095 9.03 11.02 37.85
N LEU A 1096 9.89 10.69 36.86
CA LEU A 1096 11.33 10.54 37.05
C LEU A 1096 12.03 11.81 37.52
N SER A 1097 11.54 12.97 37.08
CA SER A 1097 12.10 14.27 37.46
C SER A 1097 12.13 14.49 38.98
N TYR A 1098 11.29 13.75 39.73
CA TYR A 1098 11.19 13.82 41.18
C TYR A 1098 12.00 12.73 41.93
N ASN A 1099 12.62 11.76 41.24
CA ASN A 1099 13.36 10.65 41.88
C ASN A 1099 14.75 10.38 41.24
N PRO A 1100 15.83 11.02 41.75
CA PRO A 1100 17.17 10.91 41.17
C PRO A 1100 17.77 9.50 41.13
N LYS A 1101 17.36 8.60 42.04
CA LYS A 1101 17.84 7.21 42.06
C LYS A 1101 17.24 6.39 40.92
N GLU A 1102 15.93 6.54 40.69
CA GLU A 1102 15.23 5.89 39.58
C GLU A 1102 15.68 6.44 38.22
N LEU A 1103 15.94 7.75 38.13
CA LEU A 1103 16.51 8.37 36.92
C LEU A 1103 17.84 7.73 36.53
N LYS A 1104 18.75 7.54 37.50
CA LYS A 1104 20.04 6.91 37.26
C LYS A 1104 19.91 5.44 36.83
N LEU A 1105 19.03 4.67 37.48
CA LEU A 1105 18.72 3.29 37.08
C LEU A 1105 18.17 3.22 35.65
N MET A 1106 17.33 4.18 35.27
CA MET A 1106 16.77 4.27 33.93
C MET A 1106 17.83 4.63 32.88
N GLN A 1107 18.71 5.61 33.17
CA GLN A 1107 19.85 5.94 32.30
C GLN A 1107 20.75 4.72 32.06
N ASP A 1108 21.07 3.98 33.12
CA ASP A 1108 21.87 2.75 33.02
C ASP A 1108 21.14 1.66 32.19
N ALA A 1109 19.81 1.55 32.30
CA ALA A 1109 19.00 0.62 31.50
C ALA A 1109 18.97 1.01 30.02
N VAL A 1110 18.73 2.28 29.72
CA VAL A 1110 18.71 2.85 28.36
C VAL A 1110 20.04 2.61 27.65
N MET A 1111 21.16 2.90 28.32
CA MET A 1111 22.50 2.65 27.78
C MET A 1111 22.74 1.16 27.51
N ARG A 1112 22.18 0.26 28.33
CA ARG A 1112 22.27 -1.20 28.12
C ARG A 1112 21.40 -1.66 26.95
N PHE A 1113 20.16 -1.20 26.84
CA PHE A 1113 19.27 -1.53 25.72
C PHE A 1113 19.88 -1.06 24.40
N ALA A 1114 20.38 0.17 24.35
CA ALA A 1114 21.09 0.67 23.17
C ALA A 1114 22.37 -0.11 22.88
N ALA A 1115 23.03 -0.70 23.89
CA ALA A 1115 24.29 -1.42 23.70
C ALA A 1115 24.08 -2.88 23.26
N GLN A 1116 22.95 -3.50 23.65
CA GLN A 1116 22.61 -4.89 23.37
C GLN A 1116 21.09 -5.05 23.19
N PRO A 1117 20.53 -4.64 22.04
CA PRO A 1117 19.07 -4.57 21.85
C PRO A 1117 18.43 -5.91 21.48
N VAL A 1118 19.15 -6.78 20.76
CA VAL A 1118 18.63 -8.07 20.25
C VAL A 1118 18.14 -9.04 21.33
N PRO A 1119 18.83 -9.24 22.47
CA PRO A 1119 18.33 -10.10 23.54
C PRO A 1119 16.96 -9.68 24.08
N PHE A 1120 16.56 -8.44 23.86
CA PHE A 1120 15.27 -7.89 24.27
C PHE A 1120 14.25 -7.83 23.12
N GLY A 1121 14.55 -8.34 21.93
CA GLY A 1121 13.66 -8.25 20.77
C GLY A 1121 13.52 -6.83 20.21
N ILE A 1122 14.46 -5.94 20.52
CA ILE A 1122 14.51 -4.56 20.05
C ILE A 1122 15.50 -4.49 18.89
N THR A 1123 15.16 -3.76 17.83
CA THR A 1123 16.12 -3.50 16.73
C THR A 1123 17.16 -2.44 17.15
N PRO A 1124 18.42 -2.51 16.68
CA PRO A 1124 19.45 -1.54 17.04
C PRO A 1124 19.07 -0.08 16.81
N ILE A 1125 18.42 0.21 15.68
CA ILE A 1125 17.99 1.56 15.29
C ILE A 1125 17.00 2.13 16.32
N VAL A 1126 16.04 1.33 16.78
CA VAL A 1126 15.04 1.76 17.77
C VAL A 1126 15.71 2.01 19.11
N ALA A 1127 16.62 1.13 19.52
CA ALA A 1127 17.32 1.28 20.78
C ALA A 1127 18.23 2.53 20.80
N GLU A 1128 18.90 2.84 19.69
CA GLU A 1128 19.69 4.07 19.54
C GLU A 1128 18.79 5.31 19.58
N ARG A 1129 17.71 5.36 18.77
CA ARG A 1129 16.80 6.51 18.72
C ARG A 1129 16.22 6.81 20.09
N CYS A 1130 15.75 5.80 20.80
CA CYS A 1130 15.18 5.99 22.13
C CYS A 1130 16.23 6.37 23.17
N ALA A 1131 17.47 5.88 23.06
CA ALA A 1131 18.55 6.33 23.93
C ALA A 1131 18.93 7.79 23.67
N LEU A 1132 18.94 8.23 22.42
CA LEU A 1132 19.15 9.63 22.08
C LEU A 1132 18.06 10.51 22.68
N THR A 1133 16.79 10.19 22.43
CA THR A 1133 15.65 10.95 22.97
C THR A 1133 15.68 11.00 24.50
N PHE A 1134 15.94 9.88 25.18
CA PHE A 1134 15.95 9.85 26.64
C PHE A 1134 17.15 10.55 27.27
N LEU A 1135 18.31 10.56 26.62
CA LEU A 1135 19.51 11.21 27.15
C LEU A 1135 19.62 12.69 26.77
N SER A 1136 18.86 13.13 25.75
CA SER A 1136 18.77 14.54 25.37
C SER A 1136 17.79 15.33 26.24
N ASP A 1137 16.70 14.68 26.68
CA ASP A 1137 15.67 15.23 27.57
C ASP A 1137 16.06 15.11 29.06
#